data_AF-A0AAV2IA03-F1
#
_entry.id   AF-A0AAV2IA03-F1
#
_cell.length_a   1.000
_cell.length_b   1.000
_cell.length_c   1.000
_cell.angle_alpha   90.00
_cell.angle_beta   90.00
_cell.angle_gamma   90.00
#
_symmetry.space_group_name_H-M   'P 1'
#
loop_
_entity.id
_entity.type
_entity.pdbx_description
1 polymer ?
#
loop_
_entity_poly.entity_id
_entity_poly.type
_entity_poly.pdbx_seq_one_letter_code
_entity_poly.pdbx_strand_id
1 'polypeptide(L)'
;MGRRGRLQSSEVAVGDVTAKKIAPSGKQKLPQNGRRISSSKQESPGEGTKLMFPLCTPLLVAVVTLACRVFYVIKPQNWWMVHPDEVYQSVEVAHMELYGYGFRTYEFSPVESVDDVTKYRRMELQQEMYAMRSPIAPYYYVLVGWMTSCAGLTVNPYLLWRIAHVVVSSVLPLAVSSYASKLYSSPDVGSIAAILVATSVHLNVFGTHCFLHSFLAPFTFFSLALFLHHRKNGDVTQKNQNGCEARPENMKLNGFSEKEMDQSDHSAQNRACDGDWHHIGNGKVSSNQFKTQLPCQTVCREDDCMKKRLLSATFLMGITSYIRPDVILIYSLNFVLFSKLRHSAHNGRKWIVLTGLSASLLVGLGSDFCYYGSGVVTPLNWVKFNVIKDLSTVIFGKMDGLMYVSDFLLHNPGTAFLLVFCLIVQAAVFIRHNTDSCSRRKTSTIPNGNSHTYDIEIKSNENIRTSTWRSLALWLLPLLVYSFNGHKELRFIHDVIVLVFVHVSVVLAGLTAVITSTKVARAVLGLTVAVFVFSQWQVFPTSDNNTKWVYQKVDGVQDVNACIRYVSSQNDVTGVFYDSNLHMTGGMTLLHHDVTIMAMMIGGFYEFGPQARKNLTYPAGLLPGKRLKSVNEFTQASNYVALANAQASVRIIIKNKAYNYLVLRRDRKFFPTGFTNVFTAGNHRVLKRSSDARSERVLQEYLENIPLGTNATVMLHEGDVLFHMGRYEEASARFQHAISLDEKLVEAYLPLAICFSKLDKSSAAAAVQEKCQTVFTKEACTTPRKITRL
;
A
#
# COMPACT_ATOMS: atom_id res chain seq x y z
N MET A 1 -22.36 -48.93 -36.60
CA MET A 1 -22.34 -50.29 -36.04
C MET A 1 -22.52 -50.17 -34.52
N GLY A 2 -23.58 -50.57 -33.83
CA GLY A 2 -24.73 -51.39 -34.17
C GLY A 2 -24.93 -52.43 -33.05
N ARG A 3 -25.89 -52.18 -32.15
CA ARG A 3 -26.73 -53.11 -31.33
C ARG A 3 -27.40 -52.23 -30.25
N ARG A 4 -28.68 -51.81 -30.29
CA ARG A 4 -29.99 -52.46 -30.58
C ARG A 4 -30.14 -53.80 -29.82
N GLY A 5 -31.19 -54.05 -29.04
CA GLY A 5 -32.45 -53.34 -28.77
C GLY A 5 -33.20 -54.01 -27.59
N ARG A 6 -34.29 -53.39 -27.09
CA ARG A 6 -35.71 -53.78 -27.36
C ARG A 6 -36.23 -54.81 -26.31
N LEU A 7 -37.43 -54.76 -25.72
CA LEU A 7 -38.73 -54.14 -26.05
C LEU A 7 -39.69 -54.20 -24.83
N GLN A 8 -40.66 -53.25 -24.82
CA GLN A 8 -42.11 -53.37 -24.51
C GLN A 8 -42.58 -53.70 -23.09
N SER A 9 -43.71 -53.21 -22.57
CA SER A 9 -44.85 -52.39 -23.06
C SER A 9 -45.70 -52.04 -21.82
N SER A 10 -46.00 -50.76 -21.52
CA SER A 10 -47.32 -50.10 -21.68
C SER A 10 -48.56 -50.95 -21.36
N GLU A 11 -49.38 -50.55 -20.38
CA GLU A 11 -50.74 -50.01 -20.61
C GLU A 11 -51.46 -49.53 -19.34
N VAL A 12 -52.48 -48.72 -19.57
CA VAL A 12 -53.23 -47.81 -18.69
C VAL A 12 -54.68 -48.31 -18.57
N ALA A 13 -55.31 -48.20 -17.38
CA ALA A 13 -56.77 -48.03 -17.16
C ALA A 13 -56.99 -47.76 -15.65
N VAL A 14 -57.51 -46.63 -15.18
CA VAL A 14 -58.91 -46.11 -15.18
C VAL A 14 -59.89 -46.99 -14.39
N GLY A 15 -60.52 -46.41 -13.35
CA GLY A 15 -61.92 -46.69 -12.99
C GLY A 15 -62.21 -47.17 -11.56
N ASP A 16 -62.47 -46.20 -10.67
CA ASP A 16 -63.59 -46.07 -9.71
C ASP A 16 -64.19 -47.24 -8.88
N VAL A 17 -64.84 -46.82 -7.78
CA VAL A 17 -66.04 -47.41 -7.11
C VAL A 17 -65.87 -47.99 -5.68
N THR A 18 -66.21 -47.12 -4.72
CA THR A 18 -67.09 -47.31 -3.53
C THR A 18 -66.78 -48.25 -2.36
N ALA A 19 -66.66 -47.61 -1.18
CA ALA A 19 -67.57 -47.67 -0.01
C ALA A 19 -67.55 -48.83 1.02
N LYS A 20 -67.68 -48.36 2.28
CA LYS A 20 -68.36 -48.92 3.47
C LYS A 20 -67.66 -50.06 4.23
N LYS A 21 -67.38 -49.82 5.52
CA LYS A 21 -68.28 -50.17 6.65
C LYS A 21 -67.67 -49.69 8.00
N ILE A 22 -68.36 -48.81 8.72
CA ILE A 22 -69.22 -49.05 9.91
C ILE A 22 -68.44 -49.00 11.24
N ALA A 23 -68.85 -48.03 12.05
CA ALA A 23 -68.60 -47.88 13.49
C ALA A 23 -69.68 -48.59 14.33
N PRO A 24 -69.52 -48.66 15.66
CA PRO A 24 -70.61 -48.37 16.61
C PRO A 24 -70.20 -47.19 17.50
N SER A 25 -70.97 -46.09 17.55
CA SER A 25 -72.08 -45.83 18.49
C SER A 25 -71.66 -45.97 19.97
N GLY A 26 -71.89 -45.02 20.88
CA GLY A 26 -72.58 -43.73 20.87
C GLY A 26 -72.91 -43.37 22.32
N LYS A 27 -72.92 -42.08 22.66
CA LYS A 27 -73.81 -41.49 23.69
C LYS A 27 -73.85 -39.97 23.52
N GLN A 28 -75.05 -39.48 23.23
CA GLN A 28 -75.42 -38.07 23.03
C GLN A 28 -75.54 -37.32 24.36
N LYS A 29 -75.30 -36.00 24.32
CA LYS A 29 -76.15 -34.96 24.96
C LYS A 29 -75.83 -33.57 24.34
N LEU A 30 -76.87 -32.90 23.84
CA LEU A 30 -76.97 -31.49 23.38
C LEU A 30 -77.27 -30.55 24.58
N PRO A 31 -77.37 -29.22 24.43
CA PRO A 31 -76.31 -28.21 24.35
C PRO A 31 -76.39 -27.17 25.50
N GLN A 32 -75.28 -26.52 25.90
CA GLN A 32 -75.37 -25.25 26.66
C GLN A 32 -74.27 -24.27 26.27
N ASN A 33 -74.70 -23.03 26.01
CA ASN A 33 -73.94 -21.82 25.72
C ASN A 33 -72.90 -21.49 26.80
N GLY A 34 -71.76 -20.92 26.40
CA GLY A 34 -70.97 -20.05 27.29
C GLY A 34 -69.46 -20.02 27.05
N ARG A 35 -68.97 -18.85 26.61
CA ARG A 35 -67.59 -18.33 26.77
C ARG A 35 -66.42 -19.16 26.23
N ARG A 36 -65.95 -18.79 25.03
CA ARG A 36 -64.56 -19.02 24.60
C ARG A 36 -63.62 -18.11 25.39
N ILE A 37 -62.85 -18.70 26.30
CA ILE A 37 -61.59 -18.13 26.80
C ILE A 37 -60.50 -18.64 25.85
N SER A 38 -59.93 -17.75 25.03
CA SER A 38 -58.77 -18.05 24.19
C SER A 38 -57.51 -18.03 25.05
N SER A 39 -56.87 -19.19 25.19
CA SER A 39 -55.54 -19.34 25.80
C SER A 39 -54.49 -18.62 24.94
N SER A 40 -53.95 -17.52 25.48
CA SER A 40 -52.76 -16.85 24.97
C SER A 40 -51.54 -17.77 25.16
N LYS A 41 -50.93 -18.20 24.06
CA LYS A 41 -49.54 -18.67 24.08
C LYS A 41 -48.67 -17.46 24.40
N GLN A 42 -47.97 -17.52 25.52
CA GLN A 42 -46.83 -16.65 25.83
C GLN A 42 -45.79 -16.79 24.71
N GLU A 43 -45.68 -15.79 23.85
CA GLU A 43 -44.46 -15.53 23.09
C GLU A 43 -43.49 -14.78 24.00
N SER A 44 -42.33 -15.39 24.21
CA SER A 44 -41.18 -14.82 24.91
C SER A 44 -40.67 -13.56 24.19
N PRO A 45 -40.45 -12.43 24.88
CA PRO A 45 -39.83 -11.25 24.29
C PRO A 45 -38.30 -11.43 24.29
N GLY A 46 -37.68 -11.54 23.11
CA GLY A 46 -36.22 -11.50 23.00
C GLY A 46 -35.59 -12.18 21.79
N GLU A 47 -36.09 -11.96 20.56
CA GLU A 47 -35.26 -12.25 19.37
C GLU A 47 -34.18 -11.17 19.23
N GLY A 48 -33.01 -11.42 19.82
CA GLY A 48 -31.80 -10.66 19.52
C GLY A 48 -31.51 -10.72 18.02
N THR A 49 -31.21 -9.57 17.41
CA THR A 49 -30.87 -9.44 15.99
C THR A 49 -29.78 -10.45 15.60
N LYS A 50 -30.17 -11.50 14.88
CA LYS A 50 -29.26 -12.57 14.47
C LYS A 50 -28.28 -12.01 13.42
N LEU A 51 -27.02 -11.87 13.81
CA LEU A 51 -25.90 -11.46 12.93
C LEU A 51 -25.94 -12.23 11.60
N MET A 52 -25.60 -11.55 10.50
CA MET A 52 -25.54 -12.18 9.17
C MET A 52 -24.31 -13.10 9.06
N PHE A 53 -23.19 -12.70 9.65
CA PHE A 53 -21.95 -13.46 9.64
C PHE A 53 -21.49 -13.83 11.05
N PRO A 54 -20.80 -14.97 11.23
CA PRO A 54 -20.09 -15.27 12.48
C PRO A 54 -19.05 -14.20 12.81
N LEU A 55 -18.84 -13.89 14.09
CA LEU A 55 -17.85 -12.90 14.54
C LEU A 55 -16.40 -13.27 14.17
N CYS A 56 -16.12 -14.55 13.91
CA CYS A 56 -14.80 -15.02 13.48
C CYS A 56 -14.53 -14.83 11.97
N THR A 57 -15.52 -14.39 11.20
CA THR A 57 -15.41 -14.25 9.73
C THR A 57 -14.20 -13.42 9.30
N PRO A 58 -13.94 -12.21 9.85
CA PRO A 58 -12.78 -11.41 9.43
C PRO A 58 -11.44 -12.09 9.68
N LEU A 59 -11.33 -12.86 10.77
CA LEU A 59 -10.12 -13.62 11.08
C LEU A 59 -9.91 -14.77 10.09
N LEU A 60 -10.96 -15.53 9.81
CA LEU A 60 -10.91 -16.60 8.81
C LEU A 60 -10.50 -16.05 7.44
N VAL A 61 -11.12 -14.95 7.02
CA VAL A 61 -10.82 -14.28 5.75
C VAL A 61 -9.35 -13.85 5.68
N ALA A 62 -8.80 -13.26 6.74
CA ALA A 62 -7.40 -12.85 6.76
C ALA A 62 -6.41 -14.03 6.75
N VAL A 63 -6.72 -15.13 7.46
CA VAL A 63 -5.90 -16.35 7.42
C VAL A 63 -5.89 -16.97 6.02
N VAL A 64 -7.06 -17.07 5.38
CA VAL A 64 -7.17 -17.56 4.00
C VAL A 64 -6.43 -16.63 3.03
N THR A 65 -6.59 -15.31 3.18
CA THR A 65 -5.89 -14.30 2.37
C THR A 65 -4.37 -14.48 2.49
N LEU A 66 -3.85 -14.63 3.71
CA LEU A 66 -2.44 -14.85 3.96
C LEU A 66 -1.95 -16.13 3.29
N ALA A 67 -2.66 -17.26 3.48
CA ALA A 67 -2.28 -18.54 2.89
C ALA A 67 -2.26 -18.48 1.36
N CYS A 68 -3.29 -17.90 0.74
CA CYS A 68 -3.37 -17.73 -0.71
C CYS A 68 -2.26 -16.83 -1.25
N ARG A 69 -1.99 -15.69 -0.58
CA ARG A 69 -0.94 -14.75 -1.02
C ARG A 69 0.46 -15.32 -0.85
N VAL A 70 0.73 -16.04 0.25
CA VAL A 70 2.02 -16.72 0.46
C VAL A 70 2.24 -17.79 -0.60
N PHE A 71 1.23 -18.63 -0.86
CA PHE A 71 1.28 -19.63 -1.93
C PHE A 71 1.49 -18.99 -3.31
N TYR A 72 0.89 -17.83 -3.55
CA TYR A 72 1.07 -17.08 -4.79
C TYR A 72 2.51 -16.58 -4.95
N VAL A 73 3.08 -15.89 -3.96
CA VAL A 73 4.40 -15.26 -4.10
C VAL A 73 5.58 -16.23 -4.05
N ILE A 74 5.40 -17.44 -3.51
CA ILE A 74 6.47 -18.46 -3.50
C ILE A 74 6.75 -18.98 -4.92
N LYS A 75 5.77 -18.96 -5.83
CA LYS A 75 5.94 -19.47 -7.20
C LYS A 75 6.70 -18.47 -8.07
N PRO A 76 7.85 -18.86 -8.67
CA PRO A 76 8.65 -17.96 -9.52
C PRO A 76 7.90 -17.36 -10.72
N GLN A 77 6.91 -18.08 -11.25
CA GLN A 77 6.06 -17.57 -12.35
C GLN A 77 5.26 -16.31 -11.97
N ASN A 78 5.06 -16.06 -10.68
CA ASN A 78 4.38 -14.88 -10.16
C ASN A 78 5.35 -13.75 -9.79
N TRP A 79 6.62 -13.88 -10.19
CA TRP A 79 7.67 -12.89 -9.89
C TRP A 79 7.74 -11.76 -10.91
N TRP A 80 6.62 -11.41 -11.51
CA TRP A 80 6.50 -10.26 -12.37
C TRP A 80 6.42 -8.96 -11.55
N MET A 81 6.47 -7.83 -12.24
CA MET A 81 6.47 -6.49 -11.64
C MET A 81 5.31 -5.66 -12.19
N VAL A 82 4.54 -5.08 -11.28
CA VAL A 82 3.46 -4.13 -11.61
C VAL A 82 4.07 -2.74 -11.82
N HIS A 83 4.92 -2.32 -10.87
CA HIS A 83 5.53 -1.00 -10.81
C HIS A 83 7.04 -1.15 -10.56
N PRO A 84 7.83 -1.21 -11.64
CA PRO A 84 9.29 -1.30 -11.64
C PRO A 84 10.02 -0.45 -10.60
N ASP A 85 9.64 0.82 -10.51
CA ASP A 85 10.25 1.82 -9.65
C ASP A 85 10.16 1.46 -8.16
N GLU A 86 9.13 0.75 -7.71
CA GLU A 86 8.97 0.40 -6.29
C GLU A 86 10.01 -0.57 -5.80
N VAL A 87 10.51 -1.46 -6.66
CA VAL A 87 11.60 -2.36 -6.30
C VAL A 87 12.84 -1.53 -5.98
N TYR A 88 13.13 -0.56 -6.84
CA TYR A 88 14.25 0.36 -6.69
C TYR A 88 14.03 1.43 -5.61
N GLN A 89 12.77 1.69 -5.22
CA GLN A 89 12.40 2.58 -4.12
C GLN A 89 12.16 1.86 -2.77
N SER A 90 12.33 0.53 -2.70
CA SER A 90 12.09 -0.23 -1.46
C SER A 90 13.11 -1.34 -1.24
N VAL A 91 12.90 -2.52 -1.84
CA VAL A 91 13.69 -3.72 -1.58
C VAL A 91 15.13 -3.60 -2.09
N GLU A 92 15.38 -2.91 -3.20
CA GLU A 92 16.74 -2.72 -3.71
C GLU A 92 17.57 -1.82 -2.77
N VAL A 93 16.93 -0.80 -2.20
CA VAL A 93 17.55 0.05 -1.18
C VAL A 93 17.84 -0.77 0.07
N ALA A 94 16.90 -1.60 0.52
CA ALA A 94 17.13 -2.51 1.64
C ALA A 94 18.26 -3.52 1.37
N HIS A 95 18.37 -4.01 0.13
CA HIS A 95 19.44 -4.91 -0.32
C HIS A 95 20.80 -4.24 -0.21
N MET A 96 20.91 -3.05 -0.78
CA MET A 96 22.12 -2.23 -0.71
C MET A 96 22.48 -1.88 0.73
N GLU A 97 21.49 -1.57 1.58
CA GLU A 97 21.74 -1.27 2.98
C GLU A 97 22.25 -2.48 3.79
N LEU A 98 21.71 -3.68 3.54
CA LEU A 98 22.06 -4.90 4.28
C LEU A 98 23.35 -5.58 3.76
N TYR A 99 23.52 -5.66 2.45
CA TYR A 99 24.60 -6.41 1.80
C TYR A 99 25.76 -5.54 1.29
N GLY A 100 25.59 -4.22 1.22
CA GLY A 100 26.67 -3.28 0.85
C GLY A 100 26.84 -3.04 -0.66
N TYR A 101 25.98 -3.63 -1.49
CA TYR A 101 25.93 -3.41 -2.94
C TYR A 101 24.48 -3.45 -3.47
N GLY A 102 24.24 -2.74 -4.56
CA GLY A 102 22.91 -2.60 -5.18
C GLY A 102 22.72 -1.21 -5.77
N PHE A 103 21.49 -0.87 -6.12
CA PHE A 103 21.17 0.46 -6.64
C PHE A 103 20.65 1.40 -5.55
N ARG A 104 21.02 2.67 -5.68
CA ARG A 104 20.39 3.78 -4.99
C ARG A 104 19.78 4.72 -6.02
N THR A 105 18.52 5.05 -5.80
CA THR A 105 17.80 6.00 -6.64
C THR A 105 17.84 7.40 -6.03
N TYR A 106 17.54 8.41 -6.85
CA TYR A 106 17.56 9.80 -6.43
C TYR A 106 16.62 10.06 -5.23
N GLU A 107 15.53 9.29 -5.07
CA GLU A 107 14.63 9.38 -3.92
C GLU A 107 15.32 9.14 -2.58
N PHE A 108 16.43 8.38 -2.58
CA PHE A 108 17.23 8.01 -1.42
C PHE A 108 18.65 8.57 -1.45
N SER A 109 18.96 9.45 -2.40
CA SER A 109 20.26 10.12 -2.43
C SER A 109 20.26 11.38 -1.55
N PRO A 110 21.32 11.62 -0.77
CA PRO A 110 21.44 12.80 0.09
C PRO A 110 21.67 14.08 -0.72
N VAL A 111 21.65 15.22 -0.03
CA VAL A 111 22.16 16.48 -0.58
C VAL A 111 23.67 16.40 -0.67
N GLU A 112 24.21 16.61 -1.85
CA GLU A 112 25.65 16.59 -2.13
C GLU A 112 26.12 17.97 -2.58
N SER A 113 27.39 18.28 -2.35
CA SER A 113 28.00 19.50 -2.88
C SER A 113 28.00 19.47 -4.41
N VAL A 114 27.63 20.59 -5.03
CA VAL A 114 27.41 20.68 -6.49
C VAL A 114 28.71 20.58 -7.30
N ASP A 115 29.86 20.80 -6.65
CA ASP A 115 31.15 20.96 -7.32
C ASP A 115 31.72 19.65 -7.87
N ASP A 116 31.44 18.51 -7.21
CA ASP A 116 32.03 17.19 -7.53
C ASP A 116 31.02 16.17 -8.10
N VAL A 117 29.87 16.62 -8.59
CA VAL A 117 28.82 15.73 -9.12
C VAL A 117 28.76 15.71 -10.65
N THR A 118 28.29 14.59 -11.20
CA THR A 118 28.02 14.44 -12.65
C THR A 118 26.99 15.48 -13.11
N LYS A 119 26.95 15.77 -14.42
CA LYS A 119 25.99 16.75 -14.95
C LYS A 119 24.55 16.29 -14.71
N TYR A 120 24.28 15.00 -14.87
CA TYR A 120 22.95 14.43 -14.59
C TYR A 120 22.57 14.58 -13.12
N ARG A 121 23.49 14.27 -12.20
CA ARG A 121 23.25 14.45 -10.76
C ARG A 121 23.06 15.93 -10.39
N ARG A 122 23.80 16.83 -11.03
CA ARG A 122 23.62 18.29 -10.86
C ARG A 122 22.22 18.73 -11.29
N MET A 123 21.69 18.20 -12.40
CA MET A 123 20.34 18.49 -12.85
C MET A 123 19.29 17.99 -11.84
N GLU A 124 19.46 16.79 -11.32
CA GLU A 124 18.59 16.26 -10.25
C GLU A 124 18.60 17.19 -9.03
N LEU A 125 19.77 17.60 -8.54
CA LEU A 125 19.89 18.51 -7.39
C LEU A 125 19.26 19.88 -7.65
N GLN A 126 19.46 20.45 -8.85
CA GLN A 126 18.84 21.72 -9.26
C GLN A 126 17.30 21.63 -9.32
N GLN A 127 16.78 20.47 -9.72
CA GLN A 127 15.34 20.20 -9.71
C GLN A 127 14.82 19.77 -8.32
N GLU A 128 15.71 19.62 -7.34
CA GLU A 128 15.46 19.13 -5.98
C GLU A 128 14.92 17.70 -5.92
N MET A 129 15.43 16.86 -6.82
CA MET A 129 15.18 15.43 -6.86
C MET A 129 16.15 14.69 -5.93
N TYR A 130 15.94 14.82 -4.62
CA TYR A 130 16.73 14.11 -3.61
C TYR A 130 15.93 13.89 -2.33
N ALA A 131 16.28 12.86 -1.56
CA ALA A 131 15.71 12.55 -0.25
C ALA A 131 14.18 12.78 -0.17
N MET A 132 13.43 12.16 -1.07
CA MET A 132 11.97 12.30 -1.18
C MET A 132 11.22 11.18 -0.47
N ARG A 133 11.92 10.14 0.00
CA ARG A 133 11.33 8.98 0.64
C ARG A 133 11.95 8.75 2.01
N SER A 134 11.09 8.41 2.98
CA SER A 134 11.56 8.02 4.30
C SER A 134 12.26 6.66 4.27
N PRO A 135 13.43 6.51 4.91
CA PRO A 135 14.18 5.25 4.96
C PRO A 135 13.53 4.19 5.88
N ILE A 136 12.49 4.57 6.63
CA ILE A 136 11.76 3.67 7.54
C ILE A 136 11.22 2.43 6.81
N ALA A 137 10.71 2.60 5.59
CA ALA A 137 10.14 1.48 4.83
C ALA A 137 11.21 0.47 4.37
N PRO A 138 12.33 0.87 3.73
CA PRO A 138 13.46 -0.04 3.50
C PRO A 138 13.99 -0.71 4.78
N TYR A 139 14.05 0.02 5.91
CA TYR A 139 14.56 -0.54 7.17
C TYR A 139 13.72 -1.68 7.75
N TYR A 140 12.42 -1.74 7.46
CA TYR A 140 11.63 -2.92 7.77
C TYR A 140 12.20 -4.19 7.11
N TYR A 141 12.54 -4.10 5.82
CA TYR A 141 13.12 -5.23 5.08
C TYR A 141 14.54 -5.57 5.56
N VAL A 142 15.36 -4.55 5.89
CA VAL A 142 16.67 -4.74 6.51
C VAL A 142 16.55 -5.51 7.82
N LEU A 143 15.60 -5.13 8.69
CA LEU A 143 15.34 -5.83 9.96
C LEU A 143 14.95 -7.29 9.73
N VAL A 144 14.05 -7.56 8.78
CA VAL A 144 13.64 -8.93 8.42
C VAL A 144 14.82 -9.75 7.90
N GLY A 145 15.65 -9.17 7.03
CA GLY A 145 16.85 -9.83 6.50
C GLY A 145 17.87 -10.13 7.60
N TRP A 146 18.10 -9.17 8.49
CA TRP A 146 18.99 -9.34 9.65
C TRP A 146 18.51 -10.44 10.61
N MET A 147 17.22 -10.46 10.95
CA MET A 147 16.64 -11.53 11.79
C MET A 147 16.77 -12.91 11.13
N THR A 148 16.55 -12.99 9.81
CA THR A 148 16.67 -14.23 9.04
C THR A 148 18.12 -14.73 9.01
N SER A 149 19.08 -13.82 8.87
CA SER A 149 20.51 -14.12 8.96
C SER A 149 20.91 -14.60 10.36
N CYS A 150 20.39 -13.96 11.43
CA CYS A 150 20.61 -14.39 12.81
C CYS A 150 20.04 -15.78 13.09
N ALA A 151 18.95 -16.16 12.40
CA ALA A 151 18.35 -17.49 12.47
C ALA A 151 19.09 -18.55 11.63
N GLY A 152 20.15 -18.18 10.89
CA GLY A 152 20.91 -19.09 10.02
C GLY A 152 20.16 -19.55 8.76
N LEU A 153 19.08 -18.86 8.37
CA LEU A 153 18.29 -19.22 7.20
C LEU A 153 18.84 -18.55 5.93
N THR A 154 19.18 -19.34 4.92
CA THR A 154 19.66 -18.85 3.62
C THR A 154 18.50 -18.80 2.61
N VAL A 155 17.84 -17.65 2.52
CA VAL A 155 16.75 -17.40 1.57
C VAL A 155 17.12 -16.21 0.69
N ASN A 156 16.86 -16.32 -0.62
CA ASN A 156 17.08 -15.20 -1.54
C ASN A 156 16.28 -13.96 -1.06
N PRO A 157 16.91 -12.77 -0.93
CA PRO A 157 16.28 -11.58 -0.34
C PRO A 157 14.99 -11.16 -1.04
N TYR A 158 14.93 -11.32 -2.37
CA TYR A 158 13.74 -11.00 -3.16
C TYR A 158 12.52 -11.80 -2.71
N LEU A 159 12.68 -13.11 -2.51
CA LEU A 159 11.60 -13.97 -2.02
C LEU A 159 11.26 -13.68 -0.55
N LEU A 160 12.29 -13.54 0.29
CA LEU A 160 12.14 -13.27 1.72
C LEU A 160 11.28 -12.02 1.96
N TRP A 161 11.60 -10.92 1.28
CA TRP A 161 10.91 -9.65 1.48
C TRP A 161 9.52 -9.60 0.85
N ARG A 162 9.28 -10.36 -0.22
CA ARG A 162 7.92 -10.56 -0.72
C ARG A 162 7.05 -11.31 0.27
N ILE A 163 7.57 -12.36 0.91
CA ILE A 163 6.86 -13.09 1.96
C ILE A 163 6.60 -12.14 3.14
N ALA A 164 7.61 -11.40 3.59
CA ALA A 164 7.48 -10.45 4.70
C ALA A 164 6.48 -9.32 4.41
N HIS A 165 6.43 -8.83 3.17
CA HIS A 165 5.44 -7.86 2.72
C HIS A 165 4.04 -8.46 2.76
N VAL A 166 3.85 -9.66 2.20
CA VAL A 166 2.56 -10.36 2.17
C VAL A 166 2.01 -10.61 3.57
N VAL A 167 2.86 -10.94 4.54
CA VAL A 167 2.45 -11.13 5.94
C VAL A 167 1.77 -9.86 6.48
N VAL A 168 2.36 -8.69 6.23
CA VAL A 168 1.79 -7.40 6.68
C VAL A 168 0.56 -7.02 5.86
N SER A 169 0.64 -7.08 4.54
CA SER A 169 -0.46 -6.66 3.65
C SER A 169 -1.71 -7.54 3.81
N SER A 170 -1.57 -8.79 4.25
CA SER A 170 -2.68 -9.72 4.52
C SER A 170 -3.45 -9.41 5.81
N VAL A 171 -2.96 -8.49 6.64
CA VAL A 171 -3.69 -7.98 7.81
C VAL A 171 -4.77 -6.97 7.41
N LEU A 172 -4.74 -6.45 6.16
CA LEU A 172 -5.68 -5.44 5.68
C LEU A 172 -7.16 -5.79 5.92
N PRO A 173 -7.67 -7.01 5.64
CA PRO A 173 -9.07 -7.36 5.89
C PRO A 173 -9.46 -7.22 7.38
N LEU A 174 -8.57 -7.57 8.31
CA LEU A 174 -8.79 -7.40 9.75
C LEU A 174 -8.83 -5.94 10.16
N ALA A 175 -7.87 -5.15 9.67
CA ALA A 175 -7.79 -3.71 9.95
C ALA A 175 -9.05 -2.99 9.45
N VAL A 176 -9.46 -3.26 8.21
CA VAL A 176 -10.65 -2.68 7.58
C VAL A 176 -11.92 -3.15 8.28
N SER A 177 -12.03 -4.43 8.64
CA SER A 177 -13.17 -4.93 9.41
C SER A 177 -13.29 -4.21 10.75
N SER A 178 -12.19 -4.08 11.50
CA SER A 178 -12.22 -3.41 12.80
C SER A 178 -12.59 -1.94 12.66
N TYR A 179 -12.09 -1.27 11.62
CA TYR A 179 -12.41 0.13 11.33
C TYR A 179 -13.89 0.29 10.98
N ALA A 180 -14.38 -0.45 9.99
CA ALA A 180 -15.74 -0.34 9.49
C ALA A 180 -16.77 -0.74 10.57
N SER A 181 -16.53 -1.81 11.33
CA SER A 181 -17.43 -2.21 12.41
C SER A 181 -17.55 -1.19 13.53
N LYS A 182 -16.45 -0.52 13.89
CA LYS A 182 -16.47 0.52 14.93
C LYS A 182 -17.09 1.82 14.43
N LEU A 183 -16.77 2.21 13.18
CA LEU A 183 -17.27 3.46 12.60
C LEU A 183 -18.80 3.43 12.43
N TYR A 184 -19.31 2.32 11.90
CA TYR A 184 -20.73 2.12 11.60
C TYR A 184 -21.50 1.34 12.67
N SER A 185 -20.83 0.97 13.77
CA SER A 185 -21.42 0.19 14.87
C SER A 185 -22.08 -1.13 14.42
N SER A 186 -21.55 -1.78 13.37
CA SER A 186 -22.11 -3.00 12.78
C SER A 186 -21.03 -4.06 12.47
N PRO A 187 -21.07 -5.24 13.12
CA PRO A 187 -20.16 -6.34 12.82
C PRO A 187 -20.32 -6.89 11.39
N ASP A 188 -21.54 -6.85 10.84
CA ASP A 188 -21.83 -7.34 9.50
C ASP A 188 -21.18 -6.45 8.42
N VAL A 189 -21.20 -5.13 8.59
CA VAL A 189 -20.48 -4.18 7.70
C VAL A 189 -18.98 -4.51 7.66
N GLY A 190 -18.37 -4.77 8.82
CA GLY A 190 -16.95 -5.14 8.87
C GLY A 190 -16.65 -6.48 8.20
N SER A 191 -17.52 -7.47 8.37
CA SER A 191 -17.35 -8.80 7.74
C SER A 191 -17.47 -8.71 6.22
N ILE A 192 -18.45 -7.95 5.70
CA ILE A 192 -18.61 -7.74 4.26
C ILE A 192 -17.39 -6.96 3.70
N ALA A 193 -16.96 -5.88 4.37
CA ALA A 193 -15.79 -5.11 3.95
C ALA A 193 -14.52 -5.98 3.91
N ALA A 194 -14.32 -6.86 4.90
CA ALA A 194 -13.20 -7.79 4.94
C ALA A 194 -13.19 -8.72 3.73
N ILE A 195 -14.35 -9.32 3.39
CA ILE A 195 -14.50 -10.21 2.24
C ILE A 195 -14.19 -9.46 0.94
N LEU A 196 -14.82 -8.31 0.72
CA LEU A 196 -14.64 -7.53 -0.51
C LEU A 196 -13.19 -7.08 -0.72
N VAL A 197 -12.53 -6.62 0.33
CA VAL A 197 -11.11 -6.23 0.29
C VAL A 197 -10.20 -7.44 0.05
N ALA A 198 -10.49 -8.57 0.69
CA ALA A 198 -9.72 -9.80 0.54
C ALA A 198 -9.85 -10.44 -0.83
N THR A 199 -10.97 -10.24 -1.54
CA THR A 199 -11.21 -10.86 -2.85
C THR A 199 -11.03 -9.89 -4.03
N SER A 200 -10.84 -8.59 -3.77
CA SER A 200 -10.55 -7.61 -4.82
C SER A 200 -9.26 -7.97 -5.58
N VAL A 201 -9.35 -7.99 -6.92
CA VAL A 201 -8.19 -8.30 -7.77
C VAL A 201 -7.08 -7.26 -7.60
N HIS A 202 -7.41 -5.96 -7.60
CA HIS A 202 -6.43 -4.88 -7.46
C HIS A 202 -5.71 -4.94 -6.11
N LEU A 203 -6.46 -5.09 -5.00
CA LEU A 203 -5.86 -5.12 -3.67
C LEU A 203 -5.04 -6.39 -3.42
N ASN A 204 -5.37 -7.52 -4.06
CA ASN A 204 -4.52 -8.72 -4.00
C ASN A 204 -3.25 -8.60 -4.81
N VAL A 205 -3.33 -8.03 -6.02
CA VAL A 205 -2.13 -7.77 -6.83
C VAL A 205 -1.22 -6.80 -6.09
N PHE A 206 -1.74 -5.67 -5.62
CA PHE A 206 -0.94 -4.72 -4.84
C PHE A 206 -0.40 -5.30 -3.54
N GLY A 207 -1.16 -6.18 -2.87
CA GLY A 207 -0.72 -6.83 -1.64
C GLY A 207 0.31 -7.96 -1.82
N THR A 208 0.57 -8.43 -3.04
CA THR A 208 1.52 -9.52 -3.35
C THR A 208 2.83 -9.04 -3.98
N HIS A 209 2.94 -7.74 -4.22
CA HIS A 209 4.13 -7.05 -4.74
C HIS A 209 4.60 -6.08 -3.67
N CYS A 210 5.92 -5.97 -3.45
CA CYS A 210 6.51 -5.12 -2.39
C CYS A 210 6.24 -3.63 -2.65
N PHE A 211 5.04 -3.19 -2.33
CA PHE A 211 4.53 -1.88 -2.68
C PHE A 211 4.24 -1.06 -1.43
N LEU A 212 4.71 0.20 -1.40
CA LEU A 212 4.61 0.99 -0.18
C LEU A 212 3.16 1.21 0.30
N HIS A 213 2.19 1.34 -0.62
CA HIS A 213 0.82 1.67 -0.22
C HIS A 213 0.12 0.47 0.41
N SER A 214 0.24 -0.73 -0.18
CA SER A 214 -0.36 -1.96 0.36
C SER A 214 0.30 -2.38 1.67
N PHE A 215 1.59 -2.07 1.86
CA PHE A 215 2.29 -2.27 3.13
C PHE A 215 1.72 -1.38 4.25
N LEU A 216 1.44 -0.10 3.97
CA LEU A 216 1.01 0.87 4.97
C LEU A 216 -0.50 0.86 5.24
N ALA A 217 -1.32 0.43 4.28
CA ALA A 217 -2.78 0.43 4.39
C ALA A 217 -3.33 -0.29 5.65
N PRO A 218 -2.83 -1.49 6.06
CA PRO A 218 -3.25 -2.11 7.31
C PRO A 218 -3.06 -1.19 8.52
N PHE A 219 -1.93 -0.49 8.62
CA PHE A 219 -1.65 0.44 9.72
C PHE A 219 -2.54 1.68 9.64
N THR A 220 -2.82 2.19 8.44
CA THR A 220 -3.73 3.31 8.22
C THR A 220 -5.12 3.02 8.78
N PHE A 221 -5.75 1.92 8.35
CA PHE A 221 -7.09 1.57 8.81
C PHE A 221 -7.12 1.06 10.25
N PHE A 222 -6.07 0.36 10.70
CA PHE A 222 -5.97 -0.07 12.09
C PHE A 222 -5.83 1.11 13.05
N SER A 223 -5.07 2.15 12.70
CA SER A 223 -4.94 3.35 13.52
C SER A 223 -6.27 4.10 13.65
N LEU A 224 -7.04 4.25 12.56
CA LEU A 224 -8.42 4.76 12.61
C LEU A 224 -9.32 3.90 13.50
N ALA A 225 -9.19 2.57 13.43
CA ALA A 225 -9.94 1.66 14.28
C ALA A 225 -9.55 1.75 15.76
N LEU A 226 -8.27 1.97 16.08
CA LEU A 226 -7.81 2.19 17.46
C LEU A 226 -8.31 3.52 18.02
N PHE A 227 -8.41 4.55 17.17
CA PHE A 227 -8.92 5.87 17.53
C PHE A 227 -10.41 5.84 17.90
N LEU A 228 -11.18 4.95 17.27
CA LEU A 228 -12.61 4.76 17.53
C LEU A 228 -12.85 3.97 18.83
N HIS A 229 -13.42 4.62 19.85
CA HIS A 229 -13.86 3.97 21.08
C HIS A 229 -15.28 3.39 20.94
N HIS A 230 -15.49 2.16 21.40
CA HIS A 230 -16.82 1.61 21.56
C HIS A 230 -17.29 1.85 23.00
N ARG A 231 -18.17 2.83 23.20
CA ARG A 231 -18.89 2.98 24.46
C ARG A 231 -19.92 1.84 24.49
N LYS A 232 -19.79 0.86 25.38
CA LYS A 232 -20.86 -0.12 25.61
C LYS A 232 -22.09 0.68 26.05
N ASN A 233 -23.17 0.64 25.27
CA ASN A 233 -24.47 1.14 25.68
C ASN A 233 -25.01 0.20 26.78
N GLY A 234 -24.58 0.44 28.02
CA GLY A 234 -25.01 -0.28 29.22
C GLY A 234 -25.24 0.64 30.44
N ASP A 235 -24.68 1.85 30.45
CA ASP A 235 -24.82 2.79 31.59
C ASP A 235 -25.78 3.95 31.29
N VAL A 236 -27.01 3.63 30.84
CA VAL A 236 -28.13 4.55 30.99
C VAL A 236 -28.79 4.32 32.35
N THR A 237 -28.00 4.43 33.43
CA THR A 237 -28.48 4.68 34.80
C THR A 237 -27.62 5.71 35.52
N GLN A 238 -26.94 6.60 34.80
CA GLN A 238 -26.26 7.78 35.36
C GLN A 238 -26.97 9.10 34.99
N LYS A 239 -28.29 9.11 35.15
CA LYS A 239 -29.07 10.33 35.43
C LYS A 239 -29.84 10.10 36.72
N ASN A 240 -29.13 9.98 37.84
CA ASN A 240 -29.61 10.21 39.21
C ASN A 240 -28.48 10.02 40.24
N GLN A 241 -27.31 10.62 39.98
CA GLN A 241 -26.27 10.84 41.01
C GLN A 241 -25.86 12.31 41.03
N ASN A 242 -26.86 13.19 41.16
CA ASN A 242 -26.66 14.55 41.70
C ASN A 242 -27.24 14.59 43.12
N GLY A 243 -26.77 13.68 43.98
CA GLY A 243 -27.21 13.56 45.37
C GLY A 243 -26.05 13.53 46.37
N CYS A 244 -24.88 14.04 45.98
CA CYS A 244 -23.73 14.26 46.87
C CYS A 244 -23.06 15.59 46.50
N GLU A 245 -23.83 16.67 46.52
CA GLU A 245 -23.30 18.01 46.71
C GLU A 245 -23.92 18.53 48.02
N ALA A 246 -23.16 18.45 49.11
CA ALA A 246 -23.42 19.27 50.27
C ALA A 246 -23.18 20.74 49.85
N ARG A 247 -24.26 21.47 49.58
CA ARG A 247 -24.23 22.93 49.52
C ARG A 247 -24.03 23.45 50.95
N PRO A 248 -23.09 24.36 51.21
CA PRO A 248 -23.24 25.30 52.30
C PRO A 248 -24.21 26.41 51.84
N GLU A 249 -25.36 26.49 52.50
CA GLU A 249 -26.28 27.61 52.38
C GLU A 249 -25.66 28.85 53.04
N ASN A 250 -25.31 29.85 52.23
CA ASN A 250 -25.12 31.22 52.71
C ASN A 250 -26.50 31.88 52.84
N MET A 251 -27.10 31.76 54.02
CA MET A 251 -28.20 32.60 54.46
C MET A 251 -27.63 33.95 54.91
N LYS A 252 -27.95 35.01 54.15
CA LYS A 252 -27.68 36.40 54.53
C LYS A 252 -28.51 36.75 55.76
N LEU A 253 -27.85 37.04 56.87
CA LEU A 253 -28.40 37.83 57.97
C LEU A 253 -27.52 39.07 58.12
N ASN A 254 -28.11 40.23 57.84
CA ASN A 254 -27.55 41.53 58.17
C ASN A 254 -27.55 41.70 59.68
N GLY A 255 -26.48 42.24 60.24
CA GLY A 255 -26.52 42.84 61.58
C GLY A 255 -25.18 42.84 62.30
N PHE A 256 -24.69 44.06 62.51
CA PHE A 256 -23.73 44.50 63.53
C PHE A 256 -22.23 44.56 63.22
N SER A 257 -21.78 45.79 63.45
CA SER A 257 -20.52 46.50 63.32
C SER A 257 -19.28 45.93 64.01
N GLU A 258 -18.16 46.32 63.40
CA GLU A 258 -16.96 46.94 64.00
C GLU A 258 -15.95 46.11 64.83
N LYS A 259 -14.68 46.36 64.45
CA LYS A 259 -13.41 46.24 65.21
C LYS A 259 -12.93 44.79 65.42
N GLU A 260 -11.64 44.47 65.40
CA GLU A 260 -10.36 45.16 65.23
C GLU A 260 -9.30 44.04 65.10
N MET A 261 -8.12 44.40 64.59
CA MET A 261 -6.80 43.89 64.97
C MET A 261 -6.39 42.42 64.71
N ASP A 262 -5.32 42.37 63.91
CA ASP A 262 -4.02 41.78 64.20
C ASP A 262 -3.71 40.29 63.99
N GLN A 263 -2.68 40.15 63.14
CA GLN A 263 -1.45 39.38 63.31
C GLN A 263 -1.42 37.87 63.09
N SER A 264 -0.55 37.56 62.11
CA SER A 264 0.59 36.66 62.18
C SER A 264 0.37 35.15 62.14
N ASP A 265 1.03 34.60 61.11
CA ASP A 265 2.04 33.55 61.19
C ASP A 265 1.67 32.07 61.15
N HIS A 266 2.38 31.44 60.20
CA HIS A 266 3.09 30.16 60.29
C HIS A 266 2.27 28.90 60.63
N SER A 267 2.04 28.03 59.64
CA SER A 267 2.95 26.96 59.20
C SER A 267 2.67 25.61 59.88
N ALA A 268 3.03 24.55 59.14
CA ALA A 268 3.29 23.19 59.64
C ALA A 268 2.04 22.37 60.04
N GLN A 269 1.64 21.40 59.21
CA GLN A 269 2.15 20.02 59.14
C GLN A 269 1.41 19.06 60.07
N ASN A 270 0.89 18.00 59.43
CA ASN A 270 0.87 16.61 59.87
C ASN A 270 0.70 16.32 61.36
N ARG A 271 -0.42 15.66 61.71
CA ARG A 271 -0.38 14.23 62.07
C ARG A 271 -1.77 13.65 62.31
N ALA A 272 -1.86 12.37 61.96
CA ALA A 272 -2.93 11.45 62.32
C ALA A 272 -3.14 11.36 63.82
N CYS A 273 -4.37 11.04 64.25
CA CYS A 273 -4.64 10.33 65.51
C CYS A 273 -5.94 9.52 65.38
N ASP A 274 -5.81 8.27 65.81
CA ASP A 274 -6.86 7.35 66.22
C ASP A 274 -7.81 7.95 67.28
N GLY A 275 -8.98 7.33 67.43
CA GLY A 275 -9.88 7.59 68.55
C GLY A 275 -11.07 6.63 68.58
N ASP A 276 -10.95 5.57 69.37
CA ASP A 276 -12.03 4.72 69.88
C ASP A 276 -13.07 5.51 70.66
N TRP A 277 -14.37 5.16 70.51
CA TRP A 277 -15.39 5.36 71.54
C TRP A 277 -16.40 4.20 71.57
N HIS A 278 -16.66 3.75 72.79
CA HIS A 278 -17.45 2.60 73.25
C HIS A 278 -18.99 2.77 73.18
N HIS A 279 -19.69 1.61 73.03
CA HIS A 279 -21.03 1.16 73.52
C HIS A 279 -22.27 2.06 73.24
N ILE A 280 -23.48 1.60 72.88
CA ILE A 280 -24.40 0.57 73.44
C ILE A 280 -25.49 0.27 72.38
N GLY A 281 -26.01 -0.96 72.30
CA GLY A 281 -27.40 -1.19 71.83
C GLY A 281 -27.65 -2.39 70.93
N ASN A 282 -28.08 -3.50 71.54
CA ASN A 282 -28.58 -4.71 70.86
C ASN A 282 -29.76 -4.44 69.92
N GLY A 283 -29.70 -5.01 68.72
CA GLY A 283 -30.82 -5.09 67.79
C GLY A 283 -30.50 -5.95 66.57
N LYS A 284 -30.58 -7.27 66.72
CA LYS A 284 -30.57 -8.20 65.58
C LYS A 284 -31.80 -7.96 64.72
N VAL A 285 -31.60 -7.41 63.52
CA VAL A 285 -32.55 -7.57 62.40
C VAL A 285 -31.74 -7.99 61.18
N SER A 286 -31.99 -9.21 60.72
CA SER A 286 -31.48 -9.72 59.46
C SER A 286 -32.16 -9.00 58.30
N SER A 287 -31.38 -8.44 57.38
CA SER A 287 -31.75 -8.46 55.97
C SER A 287 -30.48 -8.39 55.12
N ASN A 288 -30.24 -9.47 54.37
CA ASN A 288 -29.29 -9.50 53.28
C ASN A 288 -29.71 -8.48 52.22
N GLN A 289 -29.03 -7.33 52.15
CA GLN A 289 -28.95 -6.53 50.94
C GLN A 289 -27.47 -6.33 50.60
N PHE A 290 -26.96 -7.22 49.74
CA PHE A 290 -25.76 -6.98 48.96
C PHE A 290 -26.01 -5.72 48.09
N LYS A 291 -25.61 -4.55 48.59
CA LYS A 291 -25.32 -3.39 47.73
C LYS A 291 -24.01 -3.70 47.02
N THR A 292 -24.10 -4.18 45.78
CA THR A 292 -22.96 -4.22 44.86
C THR A 292 -22.45 -2.80 44.62
N GLN A 293 -21.45 -2.38 45.39
CA GLN A 293 -20.54 -1.32 44.97
C GLN A 293 -19.83 -1.82 43.70
N LEU A 294 -20.12 -1.21 42.54
CA LEU A 294 -19.19 -1.32 41.41
C LEU A 294 -17.88 -0.64 41.81
N PRO A 295 -16.71 -1.30 41.71
CA PRO A 295 -15.48 -0.72 42.21
C PRO A 295 -14.95 0.36 41.25
N CYS A 296 -14.58 1.52 41.81
CA CYS A 296 -13.93 2.64 41.15
C CYS A 296 -12.66 2.23 40.35
N GLN A 297 -12.00 1.13 40.75
CA GLN A 297 -10.85 0.55 40.05
C GLN A 297 -11.11 0.13 38.59
N THR A 298 -12.33 -0.33 38.26
CA THR A 298 -12.67 -0.76 36.89
C THR A 298 -12.72 0.42 35.93
N VAL A 299 -13.22 1.57 36.39
CA VAL A 299 -13.34 2.81 35.61
C VAL A 299 -11.95 3.42 35.35
N CYS A 300 -11.08 3.45 36.36
CA CYS A 300 -9.69 3.93 36.19
C CYS A 300 -8.90 3.08 35.17
N ARG A 301 -9.11 1.75 35.17
CA ARG A 301 -8.43 0.83 34.24
C ARG A 301 -8.91 0.98 32.79
N GLU A 302 -10.19 1.31 32.57
CA GLU A 302 -10.73 1.58 31.24
C GLU A 302 -10.22 2.91 30.66
N ASP A 303 -10.13 3.96 31.48
CA ASP A 303 -9.59 5.25 31.04
C ASP A 303 -8.11 5.16 30.65
N ASP A 304 -7.27 4.46 31.43
CA ASP A 304 -5.85 4.30 31.09
C ASP A 304 -5.63 3.42 29.86
N CYS A 305 -6.43 2.36 29.69
CA CYS A 305 -6.44 1.56 28.46
C CYS A 305 -6.79 2.44 27.24
N MET A 306 -7.73 3.36 27.40
CA MET A 306 -8.13 4.29 26.36
C MET A 306 -7.05 5.32 26.02
N LYS A 307 -6.36 5.89 27.01
CA LYS A 307 -5.23 6.79 26.78
C LYS A 307 -4.11 6.08 26.00
N LYS A 308 -3.76 4.86 26.38
CA LYS A 308 -2.75 4.04 25.67
C LYS A 308 -3.15 3.77 24.22
N ARG A 309 -4.40 3.37 23.97
CA ARG A 309 -4.93 3.15 22.62
C ARG A 309 -4.87 4.42 21.77
N LEU A 310 -5.27 5.56 22.34
CA LEU A 310 -5.26 6.84 21.64
C LEU A 310 -3.83 7.26 21.29
N LEU A 311 -2.88 7.11 22.21
CA LEU A 311 -1.47 7.37 21.99
C LEU A 311 -0.90 6.50 20.86
N SER A 312 -1.17 5.19 20.88
CA SER A 312 -0.73 4.27 19.82
C SER A 312 -1.39 4.58 18.48
N ALA A 313 -2.68 4.95 18.47
CA ALA A 313 -3.40 5.33 17.27
C ALA A 313 -2.76 6.56 16.62
N THR A 314 -2.50 7.62 17.39
CA THR A 314 -1.95 8.86 16.85
C THR A 314 -0.48 8.75 16.49
N PHE A 315 0.30 7.93 17.21
CA PHE A 315 1.65 7.57 16.79
C PHE A 315 1.66 6.85 15.44
N LEU A 316 0.78 5.85 15.25
CA LEU A 316 0.66 5.13 13.97
C LEU A 316 0.14 6.04 12.84
N MET A 317 -0.81 6.93 13.12
CA MET A 317 -1.26 7.92 12.15
C MET A 317 -0.13 8.85 11.72
N GLY A 318 0.63 9.39 12.68
CA GLY A 318 1.71 10.31 12.37
C GLY A 318 2.88 9.64 11.64
N ILE A 319 3.26 8.40 12.00
CA ILE A 319 4.34 7.69 11.28
C ILE A 319 3.93 7.30 9.86
N THR A 320 2.67 6.86 9.67
CA THR A 320 2.15 6.55 8.32
C THR A 320 2.04 7.81 7.47
N SER A 321 1.61 8.94 8.03
CA SER A 321 1.62 10.25 7.35
C SER A 321 3.03 10.75 7.04
N TYR A 322 4.03 10.44 7.88
CA TYR A 322 5.42 10.78 7.60
C TYR A 322 5.96 9.99 6.40
N ILE A 323 5.70 8.67 6.34
CA ILE A 323 6.16 7.84 5.23
C ILE A 323 5.35 8.12 3.94
N ARG A 324 4.05 8.39 4.08
CA ARG A 324 3.11 8.68 3.00
C ARG A 324 2.26 9.92 3.30
N PRO A 325 2.73 11.11 2.87
CA PRO A 325 2.01 12.38 3.12
C PRO A 325 0.59 12.42 2.54
N ASP A 326 0.33 11.68 1.46
CA ASP A 326 -0.98 11.61 0.80
C ASP A 326 -2.09 11.02 1.71
N VAL A 327 -1.72 10.17 2.67
CA VAL A 327 -2.68 9.56 3.63
C VAL A 327 -3.30 10.61 4.57
N ILE A 328 -2.67 11.79 4.73
CA ILE A 328 -3.21 12.90 5.53
C ILE A 328 -4.60 13.31 5.03
N LEU A 329 -4.85 13.25 3.72
CA LEU A 329 -6.16 13.53 3.14
C LEU A 329 -7.24 12.57 3.66
N ILE A 330 -6.92 11.28 3.73
CA ILE A 330 -7.84 10.23 4.21
C ILE A 330 -8.14 10.40 5.70
N TYR A 331 -7.12 10.68 6.51
CA TYR A 331 -7.33 10.98 7.93
C TYR A 331 -8.20 12.23 8.10
N SER A 332 -7.86 13.32 7.43
CA SER A 332 -8.58 14.59 7.55
C SER A 332 -10.07 14.45 7.21
N LEU A 333 -10.40 13.78 6.11
CA LEU A 333 -11.78 13.55 5.71
C LEU A 333 -12.57 12.67 6.69
N ASN A 334 -11.91 11.67 7.28
CA ASN A 334 -12.52 10.88 8.35
C ASN A 334 -12.93 11.75 9.56
N PHE A 335 -12.04 12.62 10.03
CA PHE A 335 -12.33 13.53 11.14
C PHE A 335 -13.41 14.57 10.80
N VAL A 336 -13.43 15.08 9.57
CA VAL A 336 -14.44 16.04 9.10
C VAL A 336 -15.82 15.39 9.02
N LEU A 337 -15.93 14.22 8.38
CA LEU A 337 -17.21 13.58 8.07
C LEU A 337 -17.84 12.86 9.28
N PHE A 338 -17.03 12.35 10.21
CA PHE A 338 -17.52 11.53 11.33
C PHE A 338 -17.31 12.20 12.68
N SER A 339 -18.41 12.62 13.30
CA SER A 339 -18.39 13.21 14.65
C SER A 339 -17.86 12.24 15.71
N LYS A 340 -18.04 10.91 15.56
CA LYS A 340 -17.51 9.90 16.49
C LYS A 340 -16.00 10.04 16.73
N LEU A 341 -15.23 10.31 15.68
CA LEU A 341 -13.79 10.54 15.77
C LEU A 341 -13.50 11.84 16.54
N ARG A 342 -14.20 12.93 16.23
CA ARG A 342 -14.04 14.22 16.94
C ARG A 342 -14.40 14.12 18.43
N HIS A 343 -15.44 13.38 18.78
CA HIS A 343 -15.82 13.15 20.18
C HIS A 343 -14.77 12.33 20.93
N SER A 344 -14.16 11.33 20.28
CA SER A 344 -13.04 10.56 20.87
C SER A 344 -11.84 11.45 21.23
N ALA A 345 -11.65 12.56 20.50
CA ALA A 345 -10.60 13.55 20.70
C ALA A 345 -10.96 14.70 21.69
N HIS A 346 -12.20 14.76 22.21
CA HIS A 346 -12.70 15.92 22.97
C HIS A 346 -12.25 15.95 24.45
N ASN A 347 -12.36 17.14 25.07
CA ASN A 347 -11.85 17.64 26.37
C ASN A 347 -11.12 16.66 27.31
N GLY A 348 -9.84 16.98 27.58
CA GLY A 348 -8.92 16.26 28.47
C GLY A 348 -7.88 15.39 27.76
N ARG A 349 -8.13 14.99 26.50
CA ARG A 349 -7.28 14.03 25.76
C ARG A 349 -6.48 14.60 24.59
N LYS A 350 -6.61 15.91 24.30
CA LYS A 350 -5.87 16.60 23.22
C LYS A 350 -4.35 16.48 23.37
N TRP A 351 -3.85 16.56 24.61
CA TRP A 351 -2.43 16.40 24.90
C TRP A 351 -1.90 15.02 24.50
N ILE A 352 -2.67 13.95 24.70
CA ILE A 352 -2.28 12.59 24.30
C ILE A 352 -2.18 12.48 22.78
N VAL A 353 -3.14 13.08 22.06
CA VAL A 353 -3.11 13.15 20.60
C VAL A 353 -1.85 13.86 20.12
N LEU A 354 -1.56 15.03 20.70
CA LEU A 354 -0.37 15.82 20.39
C LEU A 354 0.91 15.03 20.70
N THR A 355 1.01 14.40 21.87
CA THR A 355 2.17 13.59 22.26
C THR A 355 2.45 12.46 21.28
N GLY A 356 1.42 11.72 20.84
CA GLY A 356 1.60 10.63 19.88
C GLY A 356 2.07 11.13 18.50
N LEU A 357 1.49 12.23 18.00
CA LEU A 357 1.91 12.85 16.74
C LEU A 357 3.34 13.41 16.83
N SER A 358 3.67 14.13 17.91
CA SER A 358 5.02 14.66 18.14
C SER A 358 6.06 13.55 18.26
N ALA A 359 5.75 12.46 18.98
CA ALA A 359 6.64 11.30 19.07
C ALA A 359 6.90 10.67 17.71
N SER A 360 5.86 10.51 16.87
CA SER A 360 6.03 9.97 15.52
C SER A 360 6.84 10.89 14.60
N LEU A 361 6.65 12.22 14.72
CA LEU A 361 7.41 13.21 13.98
C LEU A 361 8.89 13.17 14.36
N LEU A 362 9.20 13.04 15.65
CA LEU A 362 10.58 12.89 16.13
C LEU A 362 11.24 11.62 15.60
N VAL A 363 10.50 10.51 15.53
CA VAL A 363 11.00 9.26 14.91
C VAL A 363 11.26 9.46 13.41
N GLY A 364 10.33 10.09 12.69
CA GLY A 364 10.50 10.39 11.27
C GLY A 364 11.72 11.28 10.99
N LEU A 365 11.81 12.42 11.68
CA LEU A 365 12.92 13.36 11.57
C LEU A 365 14.25 12.75 12.00
N GLY A 366 14.25 11.99 13.08
CA GLY A 366 15.44 11.27 13.55
C GLY A 366 15.92 10.23 12.53
N SER A 367 14.98 9.53 11.88
CA SER A 367 15.29 8.58 10.82
C SER A 367 15.87 9.27 9.58
N ASP A 368 15.30 10.40 9.16
CA ASP A 368 15.83 11.18 8.04
C ASP A 368 17.21 11.77 8.37
N PHE A 369 17.40 12.26 9.60
CA PHE A 369 18.68 12.77 10.08
C PHE A 369 19.78 11.69 10.06
N CYS A 370 19.48 10.49 10.53
CA CYS A 370 20.44 9.38 10.55
C CYS A 370 20.83 8.91 9.14
N TYR A 371 19.90 8.99 8.18
CA TYR A 371 20.11 8.47 6.83
C TYR A 371 20.68 9.52 5.86
N TYR A 372 20.17 10.74 5.90
CA TYR A 372 20.52 11.82 4.97
C TYR A 372 21.41 12.91 5.58
N GLY A 373 21.46 13.03 6.91
CA GLY A 373 22.13 14.13 7.61
C GLY A 373 21.18 15.28 8.01
N SER A 374 21.76 16.38 8.48
CA SER A 374 20.99 17.54 8.99
C SER A 374 20.20 18.26 7.91
N GLY A 375 18.99 18.73 8.27
CA GLY A 375 18.19 19.65 7.45
C GLY A 375 17.28 18.99 6.40
N VAL A 376 17.22 17.65 6.38
CA VAL A 376 16.35 16.91 5.44
C VAL A 376 15.04 16.50 6.11
N VAL A 377 13.93 16.79 5.43
CA VAL A 377 12.57 16.39 5.85
C VAL A 377 11.86 15.79 4.64
N THR A 378 11.84 14.46 4.55
CA THR A 378 11.38 13.73 3.36
C THR A 378 9.95 14.06 2.94
N PRO A 379 8.96 14.26 3.86
CA PRO A 379 7.61 14.70 3.47
C PRO A 379 7.59 16.05 2.73
N LEU A 380 8.43 17.01 3.13
CA LEU A 380 8.46 18.34 2.51
C LEU A 380 9.03 18.27 1.09
N ASN A 381 10.09 17.48 0.89
CA ASN A 381 10.65 17.24 -0.44
C ASN A 381 9.64 16.53 -1.35
N TRP A 382 8.91 15.54 -0.82
CA TRP A 382 7.84 14.87 -1.56
C TRP A 382 6.73 15.83 -2.00
N VAL A 383 6.27 16.71 -1.10
CA VAL A 383 5.25 17.74 -1.41
C VAL A 383 5.79 18.72 -2.45
N LYS A 384 7.05 19.13 -2.32
CA LYS A 384 7.67 20.05 -3.27
C LYS A 384 7.75 19.47 -4.68
N PHE A 385 8.14 18.20 -4.79
CA PHE A 385 8.24 17.49 -6.06
C PHE A 385 6.88 17.21 -6.71
N ASN A 386 5.94 16.63 -5.96
CA ASN A 386 4.66 16.15 -6.52
C ASN A 386 3.56 17.21 -6.56
N VAL A 387 3.52 18.13 -5.59
CA VAL A 387 2.39 19.07 -5.42
C VAL A 387 2.77 20.48 -5.87
N ILE A 388 3.92 21.00 -5.44
CA ILE A 388 4.30 22.39 -5.73
C ILE A 388 4.86 22.54 -7.15
N LYS A 389 5.79 21.66 -7.54
CA LYS A 389 6.45 21.69 -8.85
C LYS A 389 5.74 20.86 -9.93
N ASP A 390 4.89 19.91 -9.52
CA ASP A 390 4.26 18.91 -10.39
C ASP A 390 5.25 18.23 -11.36
N LEU A 391 6.47 17.98 -10.86
CA LEU A 391 7.57 17.48 -11.69
C LEU A 391 7.30 16.04 -12.17
N SER A 392 6.47 15.29 -11.43
CA SER A 392 5.94 14.01 -11.86
C SER A 392 5.24 14.08 -13.22
N THR A 393 4.45 15.12 -13.48
CA THR A 393 3.73 15.29 -14.76
C THR A 393 4.70 15.63 -15.89
N VAL A 394 5.76 16.37 -15.60
CA VAL A 394 6.81 16.71 -16.57
C VAL A 394 7.62 15.47 -16.97
N ILE A 395 7.98 14.62 -16.00
CA ILE A 395 8.84 13.45 -16.21
C ILE A 395 8.06 12.28 -16.82
N PHE A 396 6.87 11.98 -16.29
CA PHE A 396 6.11 10.77 -16.65
C PHE A 396 4.96 11.04 -17.62
N GLY A 397 4.67 12.32 -17.91
CA GLY A 397 3.62 12.74 -18.82
C GLY A 397 2.26 12.95 -18.13
N LYS A 398 1.35 13.62 -18.85
CA LYS A 398 0.00 13.91 -18.39
C LYS A 398 -0.98 12.82 -18.82
N MET A 399 -1.86 12.42 -17.90
CA MET A 399 -2.87 11.39 -18.13
C MET A 399 -4.30 11.91 -18.06
N ASP A 400 -5.22 11.19 -18.72
CA ASP A 400 -6.64 11.56 -18.82
C ASP A 400 -7.31 11.73 -17.44
N GLY A 401 -8.17 12.75 -17.31
CA GLY A 401 -9.01 13.07 -16.16
C GLY A 401 -9.78 11.86 -15.64
N LEU A 402 -10.32 11.06 -16.55
CA LEU A 402 -11.20 9.93 -16.25
C LEU A 402 -10.46 8.60 -16.09
N MET A 403 -9.12 8.59 -16.09
CA MET A 403 -8.32 7.36 -16.07
C MET A 403 -8.70 6.43 -14.89
N TYR A 404 -8.85 6.97 -13.68
CA TYR A 404 -9.27 6.16 -12.54
C TYR A 404 -10.69 5.60 -12.69
N VAL A 405 -11.62 6.36 -13.25
CA VAL A 405 -13.00 5.89 -13.51
C VAL A 405 -12.98 4.79 -14.57
N SER A 406 -12.28 5.00 -15.67
CA SER A 406 -12.10 4.01 -16.73
C SER A 406 -11.49 2.72 -16.19
N ASP A 407 -10.33 2.81 -15.55
CA ASP A 407 -9.49 1.64 -15.28
C ASP A 407 -9.97 0.87 -14.03
N PHE A 408 -10.51 1.56 -13.03
CA PHE A 408 -11.04 0.91 -11.83
C PHE A 408 -12.52 0.53 -11.97
N LEU A 409 -13.35 1.40 -12.54
CA LEU A 409 -14.80 1.21 -12.55
C LEU A 409 -15.29 0.52 -13.83
N LEU A 410 -14.74 0.84 -15.00
CA LEU A 410 -15.25 0.32 -16.28
C LEU A 410 -14.53 -0.96 -16.73
N HIS A 411 -13.22 -1.07 -16.49
CA HIS A 411 -12.44 -2.26 -16.90
C HIS A 411 -12.56 -3.44 -15.94
N ASN A 412 -13.20 -3.28 -14.78
CA ASN A 412 -13.45 -4.36 -13.81
C ASN A 412 -14.97 -4.64 -13.72
N PRO A 413 -15.49 -5.63 -14.46
CA PRO A 413 -16.94 -5.88 -14.54
C PRO A 413 -17.58 -6.22 -13.19
N GLY A 414 -16.84 -6.88 -12.30
CA GLY A 414 -17.31 -7.19 -10.95
C GLY A 414 -17.47 -5.94 -10.08
N THR A 415 -16.51 -5.02 -10.12
CA THR A 415 -16.61 -3.73 -9.41
C THR A 415 -17.73 -2.87 -9.99
N ALA A 416 -17.85 -2.81 -11.32
CA ALA A 416 -18.93 -2.10 -12.00
C ALA A 416 -20.31 -2.62 -11.55
N PHE A 417 -20.50 -3.94 -11.59
CA PHE A 417 -21.71 -4.61 -11.13
C PHE A 417 -22.06 -4.26 -9.68
N LEU A 418 -21.08 -4.34 -8.76
CA LEU A 418 -21.29 -4.01 -7.36
C LEU A 418 -21.76 -2.57 -7.16
N LEU A 419 -21.15 -1.60 -7.85
CA LEU A 419 -21.48 -0.20 -7.67
C LEU A 419 -22.84 0.15 -8.28
N VAL A 420 -23.17 -0.39 -9.46
CA VAL A 420 -24.51 -0.24 -10.05
C VAL A 420 -25.57 -0.85 -9.13
N PHE A 421 -25.32 -2.05 -8.60
CA PHE A 421 -26.22 -2.69 -7.64
C PHE A 421 -26.37 -1.85 -6.36
N CYS A 422 -25.28 -1.28 -5.83
CA CYS A 422 -25.33 -0.40 -4.67
C CYS A 422 -26.15 0.87 -4.93
N LEU A 423 -26.05 1.48 -6.12
CA LEU A 423 -26.87 2.64 -6.49
C LEU A 423 -28.36 2.28 -6.47
N ILE A 424 -28.74 1.12 -7.00
CA ILE A 424 -30.13 0.62 -6.98
C ILE A 424 -30.60 0.39 -5.54
N VAL A 425 -29.80 -0.28 -4.70
CA VAL A 425 -30.13 -0.53 -3.30
C VAL A 425 -30.27 0.78 -2.53
N GLN A 426 -29.35 1.73 -2.74
CA GLN A 426 -29.38 3.03 -2.07
C GLN A 426 -30.62 3.83 -2.48
N ALA A 427 -31.03 3.79 -3.76
CA ALA A 427 -32.27 4.40 -4.23
C ALA A 427 -33.50 3.73 -3.58
N ALA A 428 -33.53 2.39 -3.47
CA ALA A 428 -34.61 1.65 -2.83
C ALA A 428 -34.73 1.95 -1.32
N VAL A 429 -33.60 2.01 -0.59
CA VAL A 429 -33.55 2.43 0.83
C VAL A 429 -34.11 3.85 0.97
N PHE A 430 -33.72 4.76 0.07
CA PHE A 430 -34.17 6.15 0.09
C PHE A 430 -35.69 6.28 -0.13
N ILE A 431 -36.24 5.58 -1.13
CA ILE A 431 -37.68 5.56 -1.41
C ILE A 431 -38.45 5.04 -0.20
N ARG A 432 -38.04 3.89 0.34
CA ARG A 432 -38.72 3.25 1.49
C ARG A 432 -38.71 4.12 2.74
N HIS A 433 -37.59 4.77 3.03
CA HIS A 433 -37.51 5.66 4.20
C HIS A 433 -38.41 6.89 4.05
N ASN A 434 -38.54 7.45 2.85
CA ASN A 434 -39.42 8.58 2.59
C ASN A 434 -40.90 8.17 2.67
N THR A 435 -41.27 6.96 2.22
CA THR A 435 -42.63 6.44 2.36
C THR A 435 -43.01 6.17 3.83
N ASP A 436 -42.08 5.61 4.62
CA ASP A 436 -42.32 5.35 6.06
C ASP A 436 -42.41 6.67 6.87
N SER A 437 -41.64 7.70 6.48
CA SER A 437 -41.70 9.03 7.10
C SER A 437 -43.01 9.76 6.77
N CYS A 438 -43.60 9.54 5.59
CA CYS A 438 -44.93 10.04 5.23
C CYS A 438 -46.06 9.27 5.95
N SER A 439 -45.91 7.95 6.16
CA SER A 439 -46.89 7.13 6.87
C SER A 439 -47.02 7.51 8.36
N ARG A 440 -45.90 7.82 9.04
CA ARG A 440 -45.89 8.23 10.45
C ARG A 440 -46.36 9.67 10.70
N ARG A 441 -46.59 10.49 9.67
CA ARG A 441 -47.17 11.84 9.78
C ARG A 441 -48.70 11.87 9.82
N LYS A 442 -49.39 10.71 9.86
CA LYS A 442 -50.84 10.67 10.12
C LYS A 442 -51.10 10.94 11.61
N THR A 443 -51.53 12.17 11.86
CA THR A 443 -52.18 12.73 13.05
C THR A 443 -52.85 11.72 13.99
N SER A 444 -52.37 11.62 15.23
CA SER A 444 -53.22 11.25 16.36
C SER A 444 -53.98 12.49 16.83
N THR A 445 -55.18 12.72 16.28
CA THR A 445 -56.15 13.62 16.92
C THR A 445 -56.78 12.88 18.10
N ILE A 446 -56.36 13.22 19.32
CA ILE A 446 -57.10 12.90 20.54
C ILE A 446 -58.05 14.08 20.79
N PRO A 447 -59.37 13.87 20.97
CA PRO A 447 -60.24 14.94 21.41
C PRO A 447 -59.97 15.23 22.89
N ASN A 448 -59.77 16.52 23.18
CA ASN A 448 -59.61 17.18 24.48
C ASN A 448 -58.18 17.34 25.03
N GLY A 449 -57.76 18.61 25.03
CA GLY A 449 -57.11 19.29 26.15
C GLY A 449 -55.69 18.88 26.50
N ASN A 450 -54.73 19.74 26.14
CA ASN A 450 -53.31 19.74 26.52
C ASN A 450 -52.42 18.72 25.80
N SER A 451 -52.02 19.08 24.58
CA SER A 451 -50.92 18.42 23.88
C SER A 451 -49.57 18.95 24.36
N HIS A 452 -48.91 18.23 25.27
CA HIS A 452 -47.46 18.21 25.30
C HIS A 452 -46.99 17.11 24.35
N THR A 453 -46.55 17.52 23.16
CA THR A 453 -45.84 16.67 22.21
C THR A 453 -44.49 16.29 22.83
N TYR A 454 -44.42 15.13 23.47
CA TYR A 454 -43.13 14.50 23.74
C TYR A 454 -42.68 13.84 22.45
N ASP A 455 -41.88 14.56 21.67
CA ASP A 455 -41.03 13.94 20.65
C ASP A 455 -40.09 12.97 21.37
N ILE A 456 -40.49 11.70 21.44
CA ILE A 456 -39.55 10.61 21.72
C ILE A 456 -38.71 10.46 20.45
N GLU A 457 -37.80 11.42 20.27
CA GLU A 457 -36.74 11.38 19.29
C GLU A 457 -35.82 10.23 19.72
N ILE A 458 -36.02 9.06 19.12
CA ILE A 458 -35.17 7.88 19.28
C ILE A 458 -33.76 8.26 18.78
N LYS A 459 -32.96 8.82 19.68
CA LYS A 459 -31.55 9.20 19.51
C LYS A 459 -30.60 8.03 19.26
N SER A 460 -31.08 6.81 19.04
CA SER A 460 -30.25 5.60 18.95
C SER A 460 -30.03 5.05 17.54
N ASN A 461 -30.63 5.64 16.50
CA ASN A 461 -30.29 5.35 15.11
C ASN A 461 -29.69 6.60 14.48
N GLU A 462 -28.36 6.76 14.51
CA GLU A 462 -27.69 7.58 13.49
C GLU A 462 -28.19 7.09 12.13
N ASN A 463 -29.03 7.90 11.49
CA ASN A 463 -29.81 7.52 10.30
C ASN A 463 -28.91 6.81 9.28
N ILE A 464 -29.27 5.58 8.90
CA ILE A 464 -28.61 4.79 7.83
C ILE A 464 -28.35 5.67 6.59
N ARG A 465 -29.29 6.58 6.29
CA ARG A 465 -29.16 7.63 5.25
C ARG A 465 -27.95 8.54 5.43
N THR A 466 -27.74 9.08 6.64
CA THR A 466 -26.59 9.96 6.91
C THR A 466 -25.27 9.20 6.84
N SER A 467 -25.28 7.93 7.24
CA SER A 467 -24.13 7.03 7.17
C SER A 467 -23.71 6.73 5.73
N THR A 468 -24.67 6.41 4.85
CA THR A 468 -24.39 6.11 3.42
C THR A 468 -23.85 7.33 2.69
N TRP A 469 -24.43 8.53 2.85
CA TRP A 469 -23.91 9.76 2.23
C TRP A 469 -22.51 10.14 2.72
N ARG A 470 -22.23 10.01 4.03
CA ARG A 470 -20.88 10.22 4.57
C ARG A 470 -19.88 9.22 4.00
N SER A 471 -20.25 7.94 3.90
CA SER A 471 -19.39 6.91 3.30
C SER A 471 -19.12 7.14 1.81
N LEU A 472 -20.10 7.67 1.07
CA LEU A 472 -19.96 8.03 -0.34
C LEU A 472 -18.98 9.21 -0.51
N ALA A 473 -19.15 10.27 0.28
CA ALA A 473 -18.24 11.41 0.29
C ALA A 473 -16.81 11.02 0.66
N LEU A 474 -16.64 10.05 1.57
CA LEU A 474 -15.33 9.62 2.08
C LEU A 474 -14.41 9.05 0.99
N TRP A 475 -14.93 8.40 -0.05
CA TRP A 475 -14.11 7.89 -1.15
C TRP A 475 -14.18 8.75 -2.41
N LEU A 476 -15.30 9.43 -2.67
CA LEU A 476 -15.43 10.31 -3.85
C LEU A 476 -14.54 11.54 -3.77
N LEU A 477 -14.43 12.18 -2.60
CA LEU A 477 -13.61 13.39 -2.46
C LEU A 477 -12.12 13.12 -2.70
N PRO A 478 -11.49 12.08 -2.10
CA PRO A 478 -10.13 11.71 -2.46
C PRO A 478 -9.97 11.34 -3.93
N LEU A 479 -10.92 10.58 -4.50
CA LEU A 479 -10.86 10.19 -5.92
C LEU A 479 -10.82 11.42 -6.83
N LEU A 480 -11.65 12.42 -6.54
CA LEU A 480 -11.68 13.69 -7.26
C LEU A 480 -10.36 14.44 -7.12
N VAL A 481 -9.80 14.56 -5.90
CA VAL A 481 -8.48 15.18 -5.67
C VAL A 481 -7.40 14.47 -6.48
N TYR A 482 -7.32 13.14 -6.42
CA TYR A 482 -6.32 12.38 -7.18
C TYR A 482 -6.50 12.48 -8.70
N SER A 483 -7.74 12.64 -9.18
CA SER A 483 -8.05 12.76 -10.61
C SER A 483 -7.59 14.09 -11.22
N PHE A 484 -7.32 15.11 -10.40
CA PHE A 484 -6.78 16.41 -10.85
C PHE A 484 -5.26 16.43 -11.02
N ASN A 485 -4.53 15.48 -10.45
CA ASN A 485 -3.08 15.38 -10.63
C ASN A 485 -2.73 15.08 -12.10
N GLY A 486 -1.64 15.61 -12.65
CA GLY A 486 -1.29 15.36 -14.05
C GLY A 486 -0.80 13.93 -14.30
N HIS A 487 0.17 13.47 -13.50
CA HIS A 487 0.61 12.07 -13.45
C HIS A 487 -0.32 11.22 -12.59
N LYS A 488 -0.71 10.05 -13.07
CA LYS A 488 -1.71 9.21 -12.41
C LYS A 488 -1.36 7.74 -12.52
N GLU A 489 -1.57 7.00 -11.44
CA GLU A 489 -1.37 5.55 -11.45
C GLU A 489 -2.39 4.91 -10.52
N LEU A 490 -3.00 3.80 -10.96
CA LEU A 490 -4.09 3.16 -10.22
C LEU A 490 -3.69 2.73 -8.79
N ARG A 491 -2.38 2.58 -8.53
CA ARG A 491 -1.81 2.31 -7.22
C ARG A 491 -1.95 3.48 -6.23
N PHE A 492 -1.96 4.73 -6.70
CA PHE A 492 -2.08 5.93 -5.85
C PHE A 492 -3.44 6.01 -5.15
N ILE A 493 -4.47 5.41 -5.75
CA ILE A 493 -5.82 5.36 -5.18
C ILE A 493 -6.07 4.08 -4.36
N HIS A 494 -5.01 3.34 -3.96
CA HIS A 494 -5.13 2.08 -3.20
C HIS A 494 -6.11 2.20 -2.01
N ASP A 495 -5.92 3.21 -1.16
CA ASP A 495 -6.75 3.38 0.04
C ASP A 495 -8.17 3.88 -0.30
N VAL A 496 -8.33 4.55 -1.45
CA VAL A 496 -9.67 4.91 -1.99
C VAL A 496 -10.42 3.66 -2.42
N ILE A 497 -9.76 2.69 -3.04
CA ILE A 497 -10.36 1.39 -3.40
C ILE A 497 -10.86 0.67 -2.13
N VAL A 498 -10.10 0.71 -1.04
CA VAL A 498 -10.54 0.17 0.26
C VAL A 498 -11.80 0.90 0.75
N LEU A 499 -11.83 2.23 0.68
CA LEU A 499 -12.98 3.03 1.09
C LEU A 499 -14.22 2.81 0.21
N VAL A 500 -14.05 2.53 -1.08
CA VAL A 500 -15.13 2.09 -1.98
C VAL A 500 -15.76 0.80 -1.47
N PHE A 501 -14.96 -0.21 -1.10
CA PHE A 501 -15.50 -1.46 -0.55
C PHE A 501 -16.12 -1.30 0.84
N VAL A 502 -15.62 -0.36 1.65
CA VAL A 502 -16.31 0.04 2.90
C VAL A 502 -17.68 0.66 2.58
N HIS A 503 -17.78 1.56 1.60
CA HIS A 503 -19.06 2.12 1.19
C HIS A 503 -20.04 1.04 0.70
N VAL A 504 -19.58 0.14 -0.18
CA VAL A 504 -20.37 -1.00 -0.66
C VAL A 504 -20.87 -1.85 0.52
N SER A 505 -20.02 -2.13 1.51
CA SER A 505 -20.42 -2.92 2.69
C SER A 505 -21.53 -2.27 3.52
N VAL A 506 -21.52 -0.93 3.65
CA VAL A 506 -22.56 -0.18 4.36
C VAL A 506 -23.89 -0.26 3.61
N VAL A 507 -23.86 -0.09 2.28
CA VAL A 507 -25.07 -0.15 1.43
C VAL A 507 -25.66 -1.56 1.46
N LEU A 508 -24.82 -2.60 1.33
CA LEU A 508 -25.25 -4.00 1.36
C LEU A 508 -25.82 -4.42 2.72
N ALA A 509 -25.24 -3.96 3.84
CA ALA A 509 -25.83 -4.21 5.16
C ALA A 509 -27.24 -3.58 5.30
N GLY A 510 -27.48 -2.47 4.59
CA GLY A 510 -28.78 -1.81 4.47
C GLY A 510 -29.85 -2.61 3.71
N LEU A 511 -29.52 -3.70 3.03
CA LEU A 511 -30.51 -4.56 2.33
C LEU A 511 -31.61 -5.08 3.26
N THR A 512 -31.28 -5.32 4.52
CA THR A 512 -32.25 -5.75 5.55
C THR A 512 -33.32 -4.70 5.82
N ALA A 513 -33.05 -3.42 5.56
CA ALA A 513 -34.03 -2.36 5.66
C ALA A 513 -34.99 -2.35 4.45
N VAL A 514 -34.59 -2.90 3.30
CA VAL A 514 -35.39 -2.93 2.06
C VAL A 514 -36.16 -4.23 1.91
N ILE A 515 -35.54 -5.37 2.23
CA ILE A 515 -36.13 -6.70 2.07
C ILE A 515 -36.68 -7.16 3.42
N THR A 516 -38.01 -7.28 3.52
CA THR A 516 -38.70 -7.68 4.76
C THR A 516 -38.32 -9.10 5.22
N SER A 517 -38.01 -10.01 4.30
CA SER A 517 -37.56 -11.36 4.64
C SER A 517 -36.05 -11.41 4.84
N THR A 518 -35.61 -11.65 6.08
CA THR A 518 -34.19 -11.78 6.45
C THR A 518 -33.50 -12.93 5.72
N LYS A 519 -34.21 -14.04 5.44
CA LYS A 519 -33.70 -15.16 4.64
C LYS A 519 -33.40 -14.75 3.21
N VAL A 520 -34.32 -14.00 2.58
CA VAL A 520 -34.15 -13.52 1.20
C VAL A 520 -33.04 -12.48 1.14
N ALA A 521 -32.97 -11.54 2.09
CA ALA A 521 -31.89 -10.55 2.17
C ALA A 521 -30.50 -11.20 2.24
N ARG A 522 -30.36 -12.26 3.06
CA ARG A 522 -29.11 -13.04 3.16
C ARG A 522 -28.79 -13.80 1.88
N ALA A 523 -29.79 -14.39 1.22
CA ALA A 523 -29.59 -15.09 -0.05
C ALA A 523 -29.14 -14.13 -1.16
N VAL A 524 -29.77 -12.96 -1.27
CA VAL A 524 -29.38 -11.90 -2.22
C VAL A 524 -27.96 -11.43 -1.94
N LEU A 525 -27.65 -11.10 -0.68
CA LEU A 525 -26.30 -10.69 -0.28
C LEU A 525 -25.24 -11.75 -0.62
N GLY A 526 -25.50 -13.02 -0.26
CA GLY A 526 -24.60 -14.13 -0.54
C GLY A 526 -24.37 -14.33 -2.04
N LEU A 527 -25.43 -14.23 -2.85
CA LEU A 527 -25.34 -14.30 -4.31
C LEU A 527 -24.54 -13.12 -4.88
N THR A 528 -24.81 -11.89 -4.44
CA THR A 528 -24.08 -10.69 -4.89
C THR A 528 -22.58 -10.81 -4.58
N VAL A 529 -22.23 -11.22 -3.36
CA VAL A 529 -20.82 -11.43 -2.97
C VAL A 529 -20.21 -12.57 -3.79
N ALA A 530 -20.90 -13.70 -3.97
CA ALA A 530 -20.39 -14.82 -4.76
C ALA A 530 -20.13 -14.44 -6.23
N VAL A 531 -21.05 -13.70 -6.86
CA VAL A 531 -20.88 -13.18 -8.23
C VAL A 531 -19.67 -12.25 -8.32
N PHE A 532 -19.50 -11.36 -7.35
CA PHE A 532 -18.32 -10.49 -7.29
C PHE A 532 -17.03 -11.30 -7.17
N VAL A 533 -16.95 -12.22 -6.20
CA VAL A 533 -15.76 -13.05 -5.97
C VAL A 533 -15.40 -13.87 -7.21
N PHE A 534 -16.40 -14.49 -7.84
CA PHE A 534 -16.21 -15.23 -9.09
C PHE A 534 -15.68 -14.34 -10.21
N SER A 535 -16.26 -13.14 -10.38
CA SER A 535 -15.77 -12.16 -11.35
C SER A 535 -14.33 -11.71 -11.07
N GLN A 536 -13.96 -11.47 -9.81
CA GLN A 536 -12.59 -11.10 -9.44
C GLN A 536 -11.60 -12.24 -9.72
N TRP A 537 -12.00 -13.49 -9.47
CA TRP A 537 -11.17 -14.66 -9.74
C TRP A 537 -10.89 -14.84 -11.23
N GLN A 538 -11.88 -14.62 -12.10
CA GLN A 538 -11.72 -14.74 -13.56
C GLN A 538 -10.73 -13.74 -14.17
N VAL A 539 -10.56 -12.58 -13.53
CA VAL A 539 -9.67 -11.48 -14.00
C VAL A 539 -8.32 -11.52 -13.29
N PHE A 540 -8.15 -12.37 -12.27
CA PHE A 540 -6.92 -12.43 -11.49
C PHE A 540 -5.72 -12.86 -12.35
N PRO A 541 -4.60 -12.12 -12.33
CA PRO A 541 -3.47 -12.38 -13.21
C PRO A 541 -2.78 -13.71 -12.86
N THR A 542 -2.69 -14.58 -13.86
CA THR A 542 -1.92 -15.83 -13.85
C THR A 542 -0.87 -15.80 -14.94
N SER A 543 0.22 -16.56 -14.76
CA SER A 543 1.37 -16.64 -15.69
C SER A 543 1.01 -16.86 -17.16
N ASP A 544 -0.13 -17.49 -17.45
CA ASP A 544 -0.48 -17.99 -18.77
C ASP A 544 -1.43 -17.06 -19.55
N ASN A 545 -1.96 -15.99 -18.92
CA ASN A 545 -3.08 -15.21 -19.46
C ASN A 545 -2.75 -13.70 -19.50
N ASN A 546 -1.75 -13.33 -20.29
CA ASN A 546 -1.22 -11.95 -20.40
C ASN A 546 -2.22 -10.94 -20.99
N THR A 547 -3.27 -11.36 -21.69
CA THR A 547 -4.10 -10.46 -22.53
C THR A 547 -5.24 -9.76 -21.80
N LYS A 548 -5.49 -10.06 -20.51
CA LYS A 548 -6.67 -9.54 -19.78
C LYS A 548 -6.36 -8.57 -18.64
N TRP A 549 -5.10 -8.35 -18.27
CA TRP A 549 -4.76 -7.61 -17.05
C TRP A 549 -4.16 -6.23 -17.34
N VAL A 550 -4.76 -5.19 -16.75
CA VAL A 550 -4.48 -3.75 -17.02
C VAL A 550 -3.02 -3.35 -16.75
N TYR A 551 -2.31 -4.06 -15.86
CA TYR A 551 -0.96 -3.68 -15.43
C TYR A 551 0.17 -4.46 -16.10
N GLN A 552 -0.13 -5.59 -16.74
CA GLN A 552 0.91 -6.39 -17.41
C GLN A 552 1.11 -5.85 -18.83
N LYS A 553 1.70 -4.65 -18.92
CA LYS A 553 1.90 -3.95 -20.21
C LYS A 553 3.09 -4.46 -21.02
N VAL A 554 3.93 -5.32 -20.44
CA VAL A 554 5.19 -5.77 -21.06
C VAL A 554 5.29 -7.28 -20.99
N ASP A 555 5.34 -7.92 -22.15
CA ASP A 555 5.53 -9.36 -22.28
C ASP A 555 6.91 -9.81 -21.78
N GLY A 556 6.95 -10.98 -21.12
CA GLY A 556 8.19 -11.66 -20.76
C GLY A 556 8.87 -11.20 -19.45
N VAL A 557 8.25 -10.32 -18.65
CA VAL A 557 8.82 -9.89 -17.36
C VAL A 557 9.01 -11.07 -16.39
N GLN A 558 8.02 -11.95 -16.32
CA GLN A 558 8.10 -13.19 -15.53
C GLN A 558 9.21 -14.13 -16.01
N ASP A 559 9.40 -14.21 -17.32
CA ASP A 559 10.39 -15.06 -17.97
C ASP A 559 11.81 -14.58 -17.65
N VAL A 560 12.05 -13.26 -17.74
CA VAL A 560 13.32 -12.64 -17.33
C VAL A 560 13.64 -12.94 -15.87
N ASN A 561 12.68 -12.72 -14.96
CA ASN A 561 12.94 -12.93 -13.54
C ASN A 561 13.15 -14.42 -13.20
N ALA A 562 12.53 -15.35 -13.92
CA ALA A 562 12.85 -16.77 -13.83
C ALA A 562 14.28 -17.07 -14.30
N CYS A 563 14.73 -16.46 -15.40
CA CYS A 563 16.12 -16.55 -15.87
C CYS A 563 17.12 -15.96 -14.86
N ILE A 564 16.83 -14.79 -14.29
CA ILE A 564 17.69 -14.16 -13.27
C ILE A 564 17.75 -15.02 -12.01
N ARG A 565 16.64 -15.63 -11.59
CA ARG A 565 16.65 -16.60 -10.48
C ARG A 565 17.56 -17.78 -10.76
N TYR A 566 17.52 -18.34 -11.97
CA TYR A 566 18.42 -19.41 -12.34
C TYR A 566 19.89 -18.97 -12.24
N VAL A 567 20.22 -17.76 -12.72
CA VAL A 567 21.59 -17.21 -12.60
C VAL A 567 21.96 -16.98 -11.13
N SER A 568 21.04 -16.46 -10.33
CA SER A 568 21.22 -16.23 -8.89
C SER A 568 21.61 -17.50 -8.13
N SER A 569 21.11 -18.66 -8.52
CA SER A 569 21.46 -19.94 -7.87
C SER A 569 22.82 -20.51 -8.28
N GLN A 570 23.54 -19.87 -9.21
CA GLN A 570 24.87 -20.32 -9.64
C GLN A 570 25.94 -19.71 -8.74
N ASN A 571 27.01 -20.47 -8.48
CA ASN A 571 28.10 -20.02 -7.60
C ASN A 571 29.26 -19.36 -8.36
N ASP A 572 29.27 -19.45 -9.68
CA ASP A 572 30.37 -18.98 -10.54
C ASP A 572 30.02 -17.71 -11.31
N VAL A 573 29.00 -16.96 -10.90
CA VAL A 573 28.58 -15.72 -11.57
C VAL A 573 29.68 -14.66 -11.42
N THR A 574 30.19 -14.14 -12.54
CA THR A 574 31.20 -13.06 -12.56
C THR A 574 30.70 -11.79 -13.24
N GLY A 575 29.62 -11.88 -14.01
CA GLY A 575 29.01 -10.74 -14.69
C GLY A 575 27.83 -11.16 -15.55
N VAL A 576 26.83 -10.29 -15.66
CA VAL A 576 25.54 -10.63 -16.29
C VAL A 576 25.10 -9.57 -17.28
N PHE A 577 24.71 -10.00 -18.48
CA PHE A 577 24.07 -9.14 -19.47
C PHE A 577 22.56 -9.41 -19.50
N TYR A 578 21.75 -8.34 -19.48
CA TYR A 578 20.29 -8.39 -19.59
C TYR A 578 19.83 -7.72 -20.89
N ASP A 579 19.22 -8.50 -21.78
CA ASP A 579 18.48 -7.99 -22.94
C ASP A 579 17.04 -7.62 -22.58
N SER A 580 16.88 -6.87 -21.50
CA SER A 580 15.58 -6.43 -20.97
C SER A 580 15.77 -5.19 -20.14
N ASN A 581 14.72 -4.39 -20.02
CA ASN A 581 14.76 -3.15 -19.24
C ASN A 581 15.04 -3.50 -17.77
N LEU A 582 16.13 -2.97 -17.20
CA LEU A 582 16.58 -3.22 -15.84
C LEU A 582 15.47 -2.94 -14.81
N HIS A 583 14.72 -1.86 -15.02
CA HIS A 583 13.62 -1.48 -14.13
C HIS A 583 12.53 -2.57 -14.07
N MET A 584 12.32 -3.30 -15.16
CA MET A 584 11.35 -4.41 -15.21
C MET A 584 11.86 -5.70 -14.55
N THR A 585 13.05 -5.71 -13.95
CA THR A 585 13.67 -6.90 -13.37
C THR A 585 13.80 -6.80 -11.85
N GLY A 586 13.99 -7.95 -11.20
CA GLY A 586 14.28 -8.07 -9.77
C GLY A 586 15.53 -7.35 -9.26
N GLY A 587 16.27 -6.66 -10.13
CA GLY A 587 17.49 -5.92 -9.79
C GLY A 587 18.56 -6.80 -9.16
N MET A 588 19.44 -6.19 -8.37
CA MET A 588 20.43 -6.94 -7.59
C MET A 588 19.77 -7.69 -6.44
N THR A 589 18.59 -7.27 -5.98
CA THR A 589 17.83 -7.99 -4.95
C THR A 589 17.52 -9.44 -5.36
N LEU A 590 17.16 -9.65 -6.63
CA LEU A 590 16.89 -10.99 -7.16
C LEU A 590 18.16 -11.71 -7.61
N LEU A 591 19.09 -11.02 -8.29
CA LEU A 591 20.35 -11.63 -8.73
C LEU A 591 21.18 -12.08 -7.53
N HIS A 592 21.28 -11.24 -6.51
CA HIS A 592 22.03 -11.46 -5.27
C HIS A 592 23.51 -11.86 -5.49
N HIS A 593 24.16 -11.26 -6.48
CA HIS A 593 25.60 -11.37 -6.75
C HIS A 593 26.21 -9.98 -6.92
N ASP A 594 27.34 -9.73 -6.27
CA ASP A 594 28.05 -8.46 -6.39
C ASP A 594 28.95 -8.41 -7.63
N VAL A 595 28.32 -8.37 -8.81
CA VAL A 595 28.99 -8.50 -10.11
C VAL A 595 28.67 -7.33 -11.03
N THR A 596 29.46 -7.19 -12.11
CA THR A 596 29.16 -6.24 -13.18
C THR A 596 27.89 -6.66 -13.91
N ILE A 597 26.97 -5.72 -14.11
CA ILE A 597 25.79 -5.95 -14.93
C ILE A 597 25.71 -4.96 -16.08
N MET A 598 25.28 -5.41 -17.25
CA MET A 598 24.88 -4.53 -18.34
C MET A 598 23.43 -4.80 -18.69
N ALA A 599 22.62 -3.75 -18.70
CA ALA A 599 21.18 -3.88 -18.84
C ALA A 599 20.62 -2.78 -19.74
N MET A 600 19.49 -3.06 -20.39
CA MET A 600 18.78 -2.04 -21.13
C MET A 600 18.11 -1.06 -20.16
N MET A 601 18.18 0.24 -20.45
CA MET A 601 17.35 1.28 -19.85
C MET A 601 16.91 2.25 -20.96
N ILE A 602 16.30 3.38 -20.59
CA ILE A 602 15.86 4.37 -21.58
C ILE A 602 17.07 4.83 -22.42
N GLY A 603 16.95 4.69 -23.75
CA GLY A 603 17.96 5.14 -24.73
C GLY A 603 19.04 4.11 -25.11
N GLY A 604 19.31 3.08 -24.30
CA GLY A 604 20.40 2.15 -24.60
C GLY A 604 20.72 1.13 -23.51
N PHE A 605 21.87 0.48 -23.65
CA PHE A 605 22.45 -0.43 -22.67
C PHE A 605 23.45 0.29 -21.77
N TYR A 606 23.30 0.11 -20.46
CA TYR A 606 24.13 0.75 -19.44
C TYR A 606 24.87 -0.34 -18.68
N GLU A 607 26.17 -0.15 -18.49
CA GLU A 607 27.03 -1.04 -17.71
C GLU A 607 27.22 -0.47 -16.31
N PHE A 608 27.00 -1.29 -15.29
CA PHE A 608 27.24 -0.98 -13.89
C PHE A 608 28.30 -1.93 -13.35
N GLY A 609 29.57 -1.51 -13.49
CA GLY A 609 30.73 -2.19 -12.96
C GLY A 609 31.31 -1.51 -11.72
N PRO A 610 32.27 -2.14 -11.02
CA PRO A 610 32.88 -1.61 -9.80
C PRO A 610 33.45 -0.19 -9.94
N GLN A 611 33.98 0.14 -11.12
CA GLN A 611 34.57 1.44 -11.46
C GLN A 611 33.60 2.63 -11.52
N ALA A 612 32.28 2.40 -11.52
CA ALA A 612 31.29 3.48 -11.47
C ALA A 612 30.58 3.56 -10.11
N ARG A 613 30.93 2.68 -9.17
CA ARG A 613 30.29 2.67 -7.87
C ARG A 613 30.79 3.83 -7.02
N LYS A 614 29.83 4.46 -6.35
CA LYS A 614 30.11 5.51 -5.39
C LYS A 614 30.26 4.92 -4.00
N ASN A 615 31.29 5.34 -3.28
CA ASN A 615 31.48 4.97 -1.89
C ASN A 615 30.71 5.93 -1.00
N LEU A 616 29.68 5.43 -0.33
CA LEU A 616 28.91 6.22 0.62
C LEU A 616 29.52 6.12 2.02
N THR A 617 29.66 7.28 2.66
CA THR A 617 29.97 7.40 4.07
C THR A 617 28.75 7.94 4.79
N TYR A 618 28.19 7.15 5.71
CA TYR A 618 27.12 7.59 6.58
C TYR A 618 27.71 8.02 7.92
N PRO A 619 27.13 9.02 8.61
CA PRO A 619 27.30 9.11 10.05
C PRO A 619 26.87 7.77 10.65
N ALA A 620 27.63 7.23 11.60
CA ALA A 620 27.36 5.91 12.18
C ALA A 620 25.91 5.85 12.67
N GLY A 621 25.05 5.13 11.95
CA GLY A 621 23.65 4.94 12.31
C GLY A 621 23.48 4.03 13.52
N LEU A 622 22.22 3.75 13.88
CA LEU A 622 21.84 2.90 15.03
C LEU A 622 22.32 1.44 14.94
N LEU A 623 22.80 0.98 13.77
CA LEU A 623 23.36 -0.36 13.57
C LEU A 623 24.90 -0.28 13.59
N PRO A 624 25.59 -1.12 14.37
CA PRO A 624 27.04 -1.02 14.54
C PRO A 624 27.79 -1.30 13.23
N GLY A 625 28.61 -0.33 12.81
CA GLY A 625 29.59 -0.46 11.74
C GLY A 625 29.53 0.68 10.72
N LYS A 626 30.56 1.54 10.70
CA LYS A 626 30.87 2.34 9.52
C LYS A 626 31.18 1.37 8.38
N ARG A 627 30.26 1.15 7.46
CA ARG A 627 30.54 0.39 6.24
C ARG A 627 30.60 1.37 5.09
N LEU A 628 31.77 1.49 4.44
CA LEU A 628 31.81 1.97 3.07
C LEU A 628 30.84 1.09 2.28
N LYS A 629 29.78 1.69 1.74
CA LYS A 629 28.86 0.98 0.84
C LYS A 629 29.21 1.39 -0.57
N SER A 630 29.41 0.41 -1.45
CA SER A 630 29.74 0.64 -2.85
C SER A 630 28.45 0.55 -3.66
N VAL A 631 27.96 1.68 -4.15
CA VAL A 631 26.58 1.81 -4.62
C VAL A 631 26.53 2.23 -6.09
N ASN A 632 25.63 1.60 -6.84
CA ASN A 632 25.33 2.01 -8.21
C ASN A 632 24.27 3.12 -8.21
N GLU A 633 24.53 4.19 -8.95
CA GLU A 633 23.57 5.26 -9.24
C GLU A 633 23.23 5.24 -10.73
N PHE A 634 21.97 5.49 -11.10
CA PHE A 634 21.55 5.51 -12.51
C PHE A 634 22.19 6.66 -13.32
N THR A 635 22.65 7.72 -12.64
CA THR A 635 23.34 8.87 -13.24
C THR A 635 24.83 8.65 -13.47
N GLN A 636 25.36 7.48 -13.08
CA GLN A 636 26.77 7.14 -13.16
C GLN A 636 26.96 5.68 -13.59
N ALA A 637 26.86 5.42 -14.90
CA ALA A 637 27.21 4.12 -15.47
C ALA A 637 28.72 4.05 -15.77
N SER A 638 29.26 2.83 -15.77
CA SER A 638 30.63 2.53 -16.21
C SER A 638 30.80 2.68 -17.72
N ASN A 639 29.76 2.36 -18.48
CA ASN A 639 29.74 2.43 -19.93
C ASN A 639 28.29 2.55 -20.43
N TYR A 640 28.14 2.97 -21.68
CA TYR A 640 26.85 3.17 -22.34
C TYR A 640 26.97 2.80 -23.82
N VAL A 641 25.95 2.13 -24.33
CA VAL A 641 25.78 1.81 -25.76
C VAL A 641 24.37 2.20 -26.17
N ALA A 642 24.24 3.08 -27.16
CA ALA A 642 22.95 3.52 -27.64
C ALA A 642 22.17 2.35 -28.26
N LEU A 643 20.84 2.36 -28.19
CA LEU A 643 20.02 1.30 -28.78
C LEU A 643 20.25 1.16 -30.30
N ALA A 644 20.51 2.28 -30.99
CA ALA A 644 20.89 2.30 -32.41
C ALA A 644 22.23 1.61 -32.71
N ASN A 645 23.08 1.42 -31.70
CA ASN A 645 24.37 0.72 -31.76
C ASN A 645 24.36 -0.58 -30.95
N ALA A 646 23.20 -1.21 -30.77
CA ALA A 646 23.04 -2.38 -29.89
C ALA A 646 24.02 -3.53 -30.21
N GLN A 647 24.46 -3.69 -31.47
CA GLN A 647 25.46 -4.70 -31.84
C GLN A 647 26.82 -4.50 -31.16
N ALA A 648 27.19 -3.26 -30.82
CA ALA A 648 28.43 -2.97 -30.09
C ALA A 648 28.41 -3.53 -28.65
N SER A 649 27.24 -3.83 -28.08
CA SER A 649 27.16 -4.54 -26.79
C SER A 649 27.82 -5.91 -26.85
N VAL A 650 27.75 -6.60 -27.99
CA VAL A 650 28.44 -7.89 -28.21
C VAL A 650 29.95 -7.72 -28.09
N ARG A 651 30.51 -6.66 -28.67
CA ARG A 651 31.93 -6.33 -28.58
C ARG A 651 32.37 -6.20 -27.12
N ILE A 652 31.56 -5.53 -26.30
CA ILE A 652 31.82 -5.34 -24.86
C ILE A 652 31.73 -6.67 -24.11
N ILE A 653 30.68 -7.46 -24.37
CA ILE A 653 30.46 -8.78 -23.74
C ILE A 653 31.62 -9.75 -24.03
N ILE A 654 32.09 -9.79 -25.28
CA ILE A 654 33.19 -10.69 -25.67
C ILE A 654 34.50 -10.22 -25.03
N LYS A 655 34.82 -8.92 -25.13
CA LYS A 655 36.07 -8.34 -24.62
C LYS A 655 36.17 -8.47 -23.09
N ASN A 656 35.08 -8.23 -22.37
CA ASN A 656 35.04 -8.36 -20.92
C ASN A 656 34.65 -9.79 -20.51
N LYS A 657 35.66 -10.60 -20.18
CA LYS A 657 35.48 -12.00 -19.74
C LYS A 657 34.66 -12.16 -18.46
N ALA A 658 34.39 -11.08 -17.73
CA ALA A 658 33.47 -11.10 -16.60
C ALA A 658 32.04 -11.47 -17.03
N TYR A 659 31.62 -11.18 -18.26
CA TYR A 659 30.28 -11.59 -18.73
C TYR A 659 30.23 -13.08 -19.04
N ASN A 660 29.97 -13.87 -18.01
CA ASN A 660 29.83 -15.32 -18.13
C ASN A 660 28.37 -15.79 -18.25
N TYR A 661 27.39 -14.95 -17.88
CA TYR A 661 25.96 -15.24 -18.06
C TYR A 661 25.27 -14.15 -18.89
N LEU A 662 24.47 -14.56 -19.87
CA LEU A 662 23.65 -13.67 -20.70
C LEU A 662 22.19 -14.08 -20.62
N VAL A 663 21.30 -13.15 -20.28
CA VAL A 663 19.85 -13.33 -20.29
C VAL A 663 19.30 -12.64 -21.53
N LEU A 664 18.88 -13.43 -22.51
CA LEU A 664 18.48 -12.96 -23.83
C LEU A 664 17.04 -13.35 -24.15
N ARG A 665 16.34 -12.51 -24.92
CA ARG A 665 15.10 -12.95 -25.56
C ARG A 665 15.38 -14.02 -26.62
N ARG A 666 14.44 -14.93 -26.82
CA ARG A 666 14.56 -16.06 -27.75
C ARG A 666 14.41 -15.65 -29.21
N ASP A 667 13.67 -14.57 -29.48
CA ASP A 667 13.46 -14.02 -30.82
C ASP A 667 14.69 -13.26 -31.34
N ARG A 668 15.58 -12.80 -30.46
CA ARG A 668 16.82 -12.14 -30.85
C ARG A 668 17.87 -13.15 -31.31
N LYS A 669 18.38 -12.91 -32.52
CA LYS A 669 19.55 -13.62 -33.04
C LYS A 669 20.76 -13.26 -32.18
N PHE A 670 21.45 -14.28 -31.69
CA PHE A 670 22.69 -14.17 -30.95
C PHE A 670 23.63 -15.27 -31.46
N PHE A 671 24.93 -14.98 -31.55
CA PHE A 671 25.92 -15.92 -32.07
C PHE A 671 26.04 -17.12 -31.12
N PRO A 672 25.84 -18.36 -31.58
CA PRO A 672 25.81 -19.54 -30.73
C PRO A 672 27.21 -20.04 -30.33
N THR A 673 28.26 -19.55 -30.98
CA THR A 673 29.63 -20.00 -30.74
C THR A 673 30.21 -19.36 -29.47
N GLY A 674 30.72 -20.20 -28.56
CA GLY A 674 31.31 -19.78 -27.29
C GLY A 674 30.32 -19.52 -26.15
N PHE A 675 29.01 -19.69 -26.39
CA PHE A 675 27.98 -19.59 -25.38
C PHE A 675 26.99 -20.75 -25.49
N THR A 676 26.74 -21.45 -24.39
CA THR A 676 25.80 -22.59 -24.33
C THR A 676 24.50 -22.20 -23.66
N ASN A 677 23.36 -22.60 -24.21
CA ASN A 677 22.06 -22.42 -23.54
C ASN A 677 21.97 -23.37 -22.33
N VAL A 678 21.82 -22.81 -21.14
CA VAL A 678 21.77 -23.55 -19.86
C VAL A 678 20.40 -23.51 -19.19
N PHE A 679 19.54 -22.56 -19.56
CA PHE A 679 18.19 -22.45 -19.01
C PHE A 679 17.27 -21.68 -19.96
N THR A 680 15.98 -22.01 -19.97
CA THR A 680 14.99 -21.34 -20.82
C THR A 680 13.69 -21.19 -20.04
N ALA A 681 13.10 -19.99 -20.09
CA ALA A 681 11.80 -19.68 -19.50
C ALA A 681 11.00 -18.84 -20.50
N GLY A 682 9.86 -19.35 -20.96
CA GLY A 682 8.98 -18.65 -21.91
C GLY A 682 9.73 -18.07 -23.12
N ASN A 683 9.73 -16.75 -23.25
CA ASN A 683 10.38 -16.00 -24.33
C ASN A 683 11.84 -15.62 -24.06
N HIS A 684 12.44 -16.09 -22.97
CA HIS A 684 13.82 -15.80 -22.58
C HIS A 684 14.67 -17.06 -22.38
N ARG A 685 15.98 -16.90 -22.51
CA ARG A 685 16.98 -17.96 -22.28
C ARG A 685 18.21 -17.40 -21.59
N VAL A 686 18.89 -18.27 -20.87
CA VAL A 686 20.17 -18.01 -20.23
C VAL A 686 21.26 -18.72 -21.03
N LEU A 687 22.23 -17.96 -21.51
CA LEU A 687 23.44 -18.47 -22.11
C LEU A 687 24.60 -18.36 -21.13
N LYS A 688 25.43 -19.40 -21.03
CA LYS A 688 26.65 -19.43 -20.24
C LYS A 688 27.87 -19.43 -21.16
N ARG A 689 28.87 -18.59 -20.87
CA ARG A 689 30.13 -18.53 -21.62
C ARG A 689 30.91 -19.82 -21.42
N SER A 690 31.35 -20.43 -22.52
CA SER A 690 32.23 -21.59 -22.47
C SER A 690 33.65 -21.15 -22.10
N SER A 691 34.29 -21.88 -21.18
CA SER A 691 35.66 -21.59 -20.73
C SER A 691 36.74 -22.27 -21.57
N ASP A 692 36.38 -23.05 -22.60
CA ASP A 692 37.35 -23.79 -23.40
C ASP A 692 38.10 -22.89 -24.39
N ALA A 693 39.37 -23.22 -24.62
CA ALA A 693 40.26 -22.42 -25.45
C ALA A 693 39.78 -22.29 -26.91
N ARG A 694 39.05 -23.28 -27.44
CA ARG A 694 38.51 -23.24 -28.81
C ARG A 694 37.39 -22.21 -28.90
N SER A 695 36.43 -22.26 -27.99
CA SER A 695 35.36 -21.27 -27.87
C SER A 695 35.91 -19.87 -27.73
N GLU A 696 36.90 -19.66 -26.85
CA GLU A 696 37.50 -18.35 -26.66
C GLU A 696 38.19 -17.83 -27.93
N ARG A 697 38.90 -18.68 -28.69
CA ARG A 697 39.48 -18.28 -30.00
C ARG A 697 38.40 -17.83 -30.97
N VAL A 698 37.31 -18.58 -31.10
CA VAL A 698 36.20 -18.23 -32.01
C VAL A 698 35.54 -16.91 -31.59
N LEU A 699 35.40 -16.65 -30.28
CA LEU A 699 34.92 -15.36 -29.79
C LEU A 699 35.86 -14.21 -30.19
N GLN A 700 37.17 -14.40 -30.14
CA GLN A 700 38.15 -13.38 -30.58
C GLN A 700 38.10 -13.15 -32.09
N GLU A 701 38.02 -14.20 -32.91
CA GLU A 701 37.82 -14.06 -34.38
C GLU A 701 36.54 -13.30 -34.70
N TYR A 702 35.47 -13.54 -33.95
CA TYR A 702 34.22 -12.80 -34.10
C TYR A 702 34.36 -11.32 -33.67
N LEU A 703 35.11 -11.04 -32.61
CA LEU A 703 35.38 -9.69 -32.10
C LEU A 703 36.08 -8.79 -33.13
N GLU A 704 36.97 -9.35 -33.95
CA GLU A 704 37.67 -8.62 -35.02
C GLU A 704 36.72 -8.08 -36.09
N ASN A 705 35.57 -8.74 -36.29
CA ASN A 705 34.59 -8.39 -37.32
C ASN A 705 33.47 -7.45 -36.83
N ILE A 706 33.41 -7.14 -35.54
CA ILE A 706 32.38 -6.25 -34.98
C ILE A 706 32.98 -4.86 -34.71
N PRO A 707 32.63 -3.82 -35.49
CA PRO A 707 33.10 -2.47 -35.22
C PRO A 707 32.55 -1.95 -33.89
N LEU A 708 33.25 -1.00 -33.26
CA LEU A 708 32.75 -0.31 -32.06
C LEU A 708 31.48 0.52 -32.34
N GLY A 709 31.36 0.99 -33.58
CA GLY A 709 30.21 1.66 -34.15
C GLY A 709 30.54 2.07 -35.59
N THR A 710 29.53 2.17 -36.44
CA THR A 710 29.68 2.52 -37.86
C THR A 710 29.09 3.90 -38.21
N ASN A 711 28.37 4.52 -37.28
CA ASN A 711 27.70 5.79 -37.47
C ASN A 711 28.32 6.86 -36.55
N ALA A 712 28.92 7.89 -37.15
CA ALA A 712 29.61 8.95 -36.44
C ALA A 712 28.68 9.71 -35.47
N THR A 713 27.44 10.01 -35.86
CA THR A 713 26.44 10.69 -35.03
C THR A 713 26.04 9.86 -33.81
N VAL A 714 25.92 8.54 -33.96
CA VAL A 714 25.61 7.65 -32.84
C VAL A 714 26.78 7.58 -31.86
N MET A 715 28.02 7.52 -32.36
CA MET A 715 29.22 7.54 -31.53
C MET A 715 29.39 8.88 -30.80
N LEU A 716 29.05 9.99 -31.46
CA LEU A 716 28.99 11.31 -30.86
C LEU A 716 27.99 11.35 -29.70
N HIS A 717 26.77 10.82 -29.90
CA HIS A 717 25.76 10.73 -28.86
C HIS A 717 26.21 9.87 -27.67
N GLU A 718 26.79 8.69 -27.92
CA GLU A 718 27.33 7.85 -26.84
C GLU A 718 28.42 8.57 -26.05
N GLY A 719 29.32 9.29 -26.75
CA GLY A 719 30.33 10.14 -26.13
C GLY A 719 29.74 11.22 -25.25
N ASP A 720 28.67 11.90 -25.69
CA ASP A 720 27.97 12.93 -24.91
C ASP A 720 27.36 12.38 -23.62
N VAL A 721 26.68 11.23 -23.72
CA VAL A 721 26.06 10.57 -22.56
C VAL A 721 27.12 10.20 -21.53
N LEU A 722 28.21 9.56 -21.97
CA LEU A 722 29.34 9.19 -21.10
C LEU A 722 30.03 10.41 -20.50
N PHE A 723 30.26 11.45 -21.29
CA PHE A 723 30.84 12.71 -20.84
C PHE A 723 30.01 13.35 -19.72
N HIS A 724 28.68 13.30 -19.83
CA HIS A 724 27.78 13.83 -18.81
C HIS A 724 27.62 12.95 -17.56
N MET A 725 27.95 11.66 -17.65
CA MET A 725 28.14 10.76 -16.50
C MET A 725 29.53 10.89 -15.86
N GLY A 726 30.42 11.74 -16.39
CA GLY A 726 31.79 11.89 -15.90
C GLY A 726 32.74 10.76 -16.33
N ARG A 727 32.37 9.96 -17.32
CA ARG A 727 33.18 8.86 -17.89
C ARG A 727 34.09 9.37 -19.00
N TYR A 728 35.11 10.16 -18.64
CA TYR A 728 35.92 10.88 -19.61
C TYR A 728 36.79 9.98 -20.47
N GLU A 729 37.31 8.87 -19.94
CA GLU A 729 38.06 7.88 -20.70
C GLU A 729 37.20 7.23 -21.77
N GLU A 730 36.05 6.68 -21.39
CA GLU A 730 35.14 6.04 -22.35
C GLU A 730 34.57 7.05 -23.34
N ALA A 731 34.20 8.26 -22.89
CA ALA A 731 33.73 9.33 -23.76
C ALA A 731 34.78 9.74 -24.80
N SER A 732 36.05 9.89 -24.39
CA SER A 732 37.15 10.24 -25.30
C SER A 732 37.30 9.21 -26.42
N ALA A 733 37.20 7.92 -26.10
CA ALA A 733 37.25 6.85 -27.09
C ALA A 733 36.09 6.92 -28.08
N ARG A 734 34.87 7.25 -27.62
CA ARG A 734 33.71 7.44 -28.51
C ARG A 734 33.88 8.64 -29.43
N PHE A 735 34.34 9.77 -28.92
CA PHE A 735 34.57 10.96 -29.74
C PHE A 735 35.69 10.76 -30.77
N GLN A 736 36.80 10.12 -30.38
CA GLN A 736 37.86 9.76 -31.32
C GLN A 736 37.33 8.86 -32.45
N HIS A 737 36.53 7.86 -32.10
CA HIS A 737 35.93 6.96 -33.09
C HIS A 737 34.94 7.71 -34.00
N ALA A 738 34.13 8.63 -33.45
CA ALA A 738 33.24 9.48 -34.24
C ALA A 738 34.02 10.32 -35.27
N ILE A 739 35.13 10.95 -34.87
CA ILE A 739 36.01 11.73 -35.76
C ILE A 739 36.66 10.82 -36.81
N SER A 740 37.03 9.59 -36.47
CA SER A 740 37.61 8.65 -37.44
C SER A 740 36.63 8.19 -38.51
N LEU A 741 35.33 8.18 -38.19
CA LEU A 741 34.25 7.86 -39.13
C LEU A 741 33.86 9.07 -39.98
N ASP A 742 33.89 10.27 -39.41
CA ASP A 742 33.63 11.52 -40.11
C ASP A 742 34.51 12.65 -39.55
N GLU A 743 35.60 12.96 -40.26
CA GLU A 743 36.51 14.03 -39.87
C GLU A 743 35.85 15.42 -39.95
N LYS A 744 34.72 15.55 -40.69
CA LYS A 744 33.94 16.78 -40.81
C LYS A 744 33.00 17.02 -39.63
N LEU A 745 32.94 16.10 -38.66
CA LEU A 745 32.12 16.22 -37.47
C LEU A 745 32.78 17.12 -36.41
N VAL A 746 32.76 18.44 -36.66
CA VAL A 746 33.35 19.47 -35.76
C VAL A 746 32.86 19.35 -34.31
N GLU A 747 31.61 18.90 -34.14
CA GLU A 747 30.92 18.72 -32.87
C GLU A 747 31.60 17.74 -31.88
N ALA A 748 32.48 16.86 -32.38
CA ALA A 748 33.19 15.86 -31.58
C ALA A 748 34.51 16.40 -30.98
N TYR A 749 35.11 17.43 -31.57
CA TYR A 749 36.48 17.88 -31.23
C TYR A 749 36.54 18.59 -29.88
N LEU A 750 35.62 19.53 -29.61
CA LEU A 750 35.62 20.28 -28.35
C LEU A 750 35.37 19.37 -27.13
N PRO A 751 34.34 18.49 -27.13
CA PRO A 751 34.15 17.53 -26.04
C PRO A 751 35.36 16.61 -25.83
N LEU A 752 36.01 16.14 -26.91
CA LEU A 752 37.22 15.32 -26.81
C LEU A 752 38.38 16.06 -26.14
N ALA A 753 38.62 17.32 -26.53
CA ALA A 753 39.65 18.14 -25.89
C ALA A 753 39.35 18.37 -24.40
N ILE A 754 38.08 18.58 -24.04
CA ILE A 754 37.67 18.71 -22.63
C ILE A 754 37.87 17.38 -21.88
N CYS A 755 37.54 16.23 -22.47
CA CYS A 755 37.85 14.93 -21.87
C CYS A 755 39.34 14.82 -21.55
N PHE A 756 40.23 15.14 -22.50
CA PHE A 756 41.67 15.10 -22.24
C PHE A 756 42.13 16.07 -21.17
N SER A 757 41.55 17.28 -21.12
CA SER A 757 41.81 18.23 -20.03
C SER A 757 41.38 17.67 -18.67
N LYS A 758 40.21 17.02 -18.59
CA LYS A 758 39.71 16.36 -17.38
C LYS A 758 40.50 15.11 -16.96
N LEU A 759 41.26 14.53 -17.88
CA LEU A 759 42.16 13.40 -17.65
C LEU A 759 43.62 13.84 -17.42
N ASP A 760 43.85 15.14 -17.21
CA ASP A 760 45.18 15.73 -17.04
C ASP A 760 46.15 15.48 -18.22
N LYS A 761 45.59 15.31 -19.43
CA LYS A 761 46.34 15.11 -20.69
C LYS A 761 46.34 16.38 -21.53
N SER A 762 46.95 17.45 -21.02
CA SER A 762 46.92 18.78 -21.66
C SER A 762 47.55 18.79 -23.07
N SER A 763 48.59 18.00 -23.32
CA SER A 763 49.21 17.87 -24.65
C SER A 763 48.26 17.26 -25.68
N ALA A 764 47.52 16.22 -25.30
CA ALA A 764 46.51 15.60 -26.16
C ALA A 764 45.33 16.55 -26.41
N ALA A 765 44.91 17.32 -25.40
CA ALA A 765 43.88 18.33 -25.57
C ALA A 765 44.28 19.42 -26.59
N ALA A 766 45.52 19.94 -26.49
CA ALA A 766 46.06 20.92 -27.44
C ALA A 766 46.14 20.34 -28.86
N ALA A 767 46.61 19.10 -29.01
CA ALA A 767 46.69 18.43 -30.32
C ALA A 767 45.31 18.26 -30.98
N VAL A 768 44.27 17.95 -30.20
CA VAL A 768 42.89 17.86 -30.73
C VAL A 768 42.39 19.23 -31.20
N GLN A 769 42.69 20.30 -30.46
CA GLN A 769 42.31 21.66 -30.85
C GLN A 769 43.05 22.13 -32.09
N GLU A 770 44.35 21.85 -32.20
CA GLU A 770 45.14 22.11 -33.40
C GLU A 770 44.56 21.35 -34.59
N LYS A 771 44.32 20.04 -34.44
CA LYS A 771 43.69 19.23 -35.50
C LYS A 771 42.34 19.82 -35.94
N CYS A 772 41.50 20.26 -35.00
CA CYS A 772 40.23 20.91 -35.36
C CYS A 772 40.46 22.19 -36.18
N GLN A 773 41.40 23.04 -35.77
CA GLN A 773 41.68 24.32 -36.45
C GLN A 773 42.34 24.16 -37.83
N THR A 774 42.95 23.01 -38.12
CA THR A 774 43.41 22.71 -39.49
C THR A 774 42.26 22.49 -40.47
N VAL A 775 41.08 22.08 -39.98
CA VAL A 775 39.92 21.71 -40.82
C VAL A 775 38.80 22.77 -40.74
N PHE A 776 38.65 23.45 -39.60
CA PHE A 776 37.56 24.38 -39.32
C PHE A 776 38.03 25.72 -38.76
N THR A 777 37.11 26.69 -38.71
CA THR A 777 37.38 27.98 -38.07
C THR A 777 37.55 27.81 -36.56
N LYS A 778 38.37 28.69 -35.95
CA LYS A 778 38.55 28.73 -34.49
C LYS A 778 37.23 28.85 -33.72
N GLU A 779 36.27 29.60 -34.27
CA GLU A 779 34.92 29.74 -33.71
C GLU A 779 34.15 28.41 -33.71
N ALA A 780 34.16 27.68 -34.83
CA ALA A 780 33.52 26.37 -34.91
C ALA A 780 34.12 25.36 -33.91
N CYS A 781 35.44 25.39 -33.72
CA CYS A 781 36.15 24.52 -32.78
C CYS A 781 35.95 24.86 -31.29
N THR A 782 35.44 26.04 -30.97
CA THR A 782 35.28 26.53 -29.58
C THR A 782 33.82 26.73 -29.17
N THR A 783 32.88 26.62 -30.11
CA THR A 783 31.45 26.77 -29.84
C THR A 783 30.92 25.63 -28.94
N PRO A 784 30.41 25.93 -27.74
CA PRO A 784 29.75 24.93 -26.89
C PRO A 784 28.40 24.51 -27.49
N ARG A 785 28.05 23.23 -27.37
CA ARG A 785 26.80 22.67 -27.93
C ARG A 785 25.95 21.90 -26.92
N LYS A 786 24.71 21.60 -27.32
CA LYS A 786 23.81 20.68 -26.61
C LYS A 786 24.10 19.23 -26.99
N ILE A 787 23.66 18.30 -26.14
CA ILE A 787 23.73 16.85 -26.38
C ILE A 787 23.10 16.52 -27.73
N THR A 788 23.79 15.71 -28.54
CA THR A 788 23.23 15.18 -29.79
C THR A 788 22.05 14.29 -29.47
N ARG A 789 20.86 14.61 -29.99
CA ARG A 789 19.67 13.77 -29.80
C ARG A 789 19.65 12.68 -30.89
N LEU A 790 19.34 11.45 -30.49
CA LEU A 790 19.09 10.33 -31.40
C LEU A 790 17.60 10.13 -31.63
#